data_AF-A0AAP0KGN9-F1
#
_entry.id   AF-A0AAP0KGN9-F1
#
_cell.length_a   1.000
_cell.length_b   1.000
_cell.length_c   1.000
_cell.angle_alpha   90.00
_cell.angle_beta   90.00
_cell.angle_gamma   90.00
#
_symmetry.space_group_name_H-M   'P 1'
#
loop_
_entity.id
_entity.type
_entity.pdbx_description
1 polymer ?
#
loop_
_entity_poly.entity_id
_entity_poly.type
_entity_poly.pdbx_seq_one_letter_code
_entity_poly.pdbx_strand_id
1 'polypeptide(L)'
;MIISMDLNASPLPEEDAFPVDVEEENAVEEHVETAVETMRREREERRQRLKREFPDEGPKRVVQPMKDKTFQSENTRFYDRSKLPPGWLDCPAFGQPIDCIIPSKVPLGEHFDGYITRGKRYSMRQVIHQQKVLGRELGLVIDLTNTTRYYSPSDWQKQSIKHVKIACKGRDSVPDNESVNNFVYEVLQFRCRQKHSKKYILVHCTHGHNRTGYMIAHFLMRSQHISISEAIQAFAHARPPGIYKPDYIDALYMFYHERRPDTIECPPTPEWKRSSDLDLNGDAVLDDDDGVGVAAPLQEDHLLTEPMTNDDILGDAVPYDQQEEMRRLCHRLLDSKVRVVSQFPGSHPVSLNRENLQLLSQRYYYATWKADGTRYMMLLTHDGCYLIDRNFCFRRVQMRFPIKFKLNEGAKDTHNITLLDGEMVIDAQDNGKQERRYLIYDVMVLNNLPLIKRPFNERWKMIEEEVIQPRNVERQKMEQSRIPYYRYDMEPFRVRRKAFWLLSTVWKLLKEFIPKLSHAADGLIFQGWDDPYVTRTHEGLLKWKYPEMNSVDFLFEVLDDDRHQLYLYERGKKKLMEGNHVVFSEAEASSYSGKIIECSWNSDKEVWVCMRIRTDKSTPNDFNTYRKVMRSIKDNITEENLLSEIDEIVRLPMYADRIQTEIVAHSHHQQPGAGRRR
;
A
#
# COMPACT_ATOMS: atom_id res chain seq x y z
N MET A 1 1.64 58.74 -48.66
CA MET A 1 2.33 57.44 -48.52
C MET A 1 1.57 56.58 -47.53
N ILE A 2 1.68 55.28 -47.72
CA ILE A 2 0.87 54.17 -47.20
C ILE A 2 1.06 53.94 -45.68
N ILE A 3 -0.08 53.80 -44.99
CA ILE A 3 -0.49 52.83 -43.94
C ILE A 3 0.61 52.06 -43.18
N SER A 4 0.53 52.05 -41.83
CA SER A 4 0.24 50.86 -40.99
C SER A 4 0.70 51.02 -39.54
N MET A 5 -0.15 50.56 -38.62
CA MET A 5 -0.03 50.57 -37.16
C MET A 5 1.05 49.63 -36.62
N ASP A 6 1.58 49.97 -35.44
CA ASP A 6 1.91 48.96 -34.43
C ASP A 6 1.37 49.43 -33.06
N LEU A 7 0.51 48.58 -32.47
CA LEU A 7 -0.23 48.75 -31.23
C LEU A 7 0.32 47.72 -30.25
N ASN A 8 1.28 48.11 -29.42
CA ASN A 8 1.70 47.34 -28.24
C ASN A 8 2.50 48.22 -27.27
N ALA A 9 1.80 48.99 -26.44
CA ALA A 9 2.30 49.47 -25.16
C ALA A 9 1.12 50.03 -24.34
N SER A 10 0.65 49.29 -23.33
CA SER A 10 -0.26 49.86 -22.33
C SER A 10 0.52 50.75 -21.37
N PRO A 11 0.03 51.97 -21.07
CA PRO A 11 0.68 52.91 -20.17
C PRO A 11 0.35 52.64 -18.70
N LEU A 12 1.32 52.91 -17.82
CA LEU A 12 1.16 53.00 -16.36
C LEU A 12 0.25 54.19 -16.01
N PRO A 13 -0.66 54.10 -15.03
CA PRO A 13 -1.32 55.26 -14.47
C PRO A 13 -0.59 55.81 -13.23
N GLU A 14 -0.53 57.13 -13.21
CA GLU A 14 0.02 58.00 -12.17
C GLU A 14 -0.79 57.99 -10.88
N GLU A 15 -0.09 58.28 -9.77
CA GLU A 15 -0.63 58.49 -8.44
C GLU A 15 -1.31 59.87 -8.37
N ASP A 16 -2.60 59.90 -8.05
CA ASP A 16 -3.26 61.09 -7.48
C ASP A 16 -4.15 60.64 -6.32
N ALA A 17 -3.78 61.08 -5.12
CA ALA A 17 -4.45 60.79 -3.86
C ALA A 17 -5.24 62.01 -3.42
N PHE A 18 -6.55 61.88 -3.15
CA PHE A 18 -7.27 62.60 -2.08
C PHE A 18 -8.54 61.82 -1.68
N PRO A 19 -8.96 61.87 -0.40
CA PRO A 19 -9.76 60.83 0.25
C PRO A 19 -11.28 61.09 0.15
N VAL A 20 -12.05 60.01 0.04
CA VAL A 20 -13.49 60.01 0.30
C VAL A 20 -13.81 58.85 1.22
N ASP A 21 -14.24 59.18 2.44
CA ASP A 21 -14.75 58.24 3.43
C ASP A 21 -15.98 57.51 2.88
N VAL A 22 -15.92 56.18 2.83
CA VAL A 22 -17.09 55.31 2.68
C VAL A 22 -16.94 54.16 3.69
N GLU A 23 -17.96 54.03 4.52
CA GLU A 23 -18.10 53.09 5.63
C GLU A 23 -17.83 51.63 5.23
N GLU A 24 -16.96 50.95 5.99
CA GLU A 24 -16.70 49.51 5.86
C GLU A 24 -17.91 48.69 6.34
N GLU A 25 -18.70 48.16 5.41
CA GLU A 25 -19.49 46.95 5.66
C GLU A 25 -18.57 45.72 5.62
N ASN A 26 -18.35 45.13 6.78
CA ASN A 26 -17.62 43.86 6.94
C ASN A 26 -18.31 42.71 6.18
N ALA A 27 -17.79 42.34 5.02
CA ALA A 27 -18.12 41.09 4.35
C ALA A 27 -17.37 39.92 5.04
N VAL A 28 -18.12 39.10 5.78
CA VAL A 28 -17.62 37.87 6.40
C VAL A 28 -17.45 36.79 5.31
N GLU A 29 -16.21 36.44 4.98
CA GLU A 29 -15.92 35.23 4.19
C GLU A 29 -16.24 33.98 5.02
N GLU A 30 -17.24 33.21 4.60
CA GLU A 30 -17.57 31.91 5.21
C GLU A 30 -16.45 30.89 4.95
N HIS A 31 -15.74 30.54 6.01
CA HIS A 31 -14.75 29.47 6.03
C HIS A 31 -15.45 28.10 5.88
N VAL A 32 -15.32 27.45 4.72
CA VAL A 32 -15.83 26.09 4.48
C VAL A 32 -14.84 25.07 5.05
N GLU A 33 -15.11 24.57 6.25
CA GLU A 33 -14.35 23.50 6.91
C GLU A 33 -14.41 22.17 6.13
N THR A 34 -13.27 21.50 6.00
CA THR A 34 -13.17 20.18 5.36
C THR A 34 -13.53 19.04 6.31
N ALA A 35 -14.00 17.89 5.78
CA ALA A 35 -14.40 16.73 6.59
C ALA A 35 -13.29 16.17 7.52
N VAL A 36 -12.01 16.44 7.19
CA VAL A 36 -10.86 16.07 8.01
C VAL A 36 -10.70 17.03 9.20
N GLU A 37 -11.00 18.32 9.01
CA GLU A 37 -11.02 19.32 10.08
C GLU A 37 -12.22 19.12 11.01
N THR A 38 -13.38 18.75 10.47
CA THR A 38 -14.57 18.39 11.27
C THR A 38 -14.28 17.18 12.18
N MET A 39 -13.66 16.11 11.66
CA MET A 39 -13.26 14.96 12.48
C MET A 39 -12.22 15.30 13.54
N ARG A 40 -11.29 16.22 13.23
CA ARG A 40 -10.27 16.67 14.19
C ARG A 40 -10.90 17.47 15.33
N ARG A 41 -11.82 18.39 15.01
CA ARG A 41 -12.57 19.19 15.98
C ARG A 41 -13.46 18.31 16.88
N GLU A 42 -14.22 17.38 16.31
CA GLU A 42 -15.08 16.48 17.08
C GLU A 42 -14.28 15.57 18.03
N ARG A 43 -13.08 15.15 17.64
CA ARG A 43 -12.17 14.36 18.49
C ARG A 43 -11.60 15.19 19.64
N GLU A 44 -11.33 16.47 19.41
CA GLU A 44 -10.85 17.40 20.43
C GLU A 44 -11.97 17.81 21.40
N GLU A 45 -13.19 18.00 20.91
CA GLU A 45 -14.39 18.25 21.72
C GLU A 45 -14.74 17.06 22.61
N ARG A 46 -14.59 15.81 22.12
CA ARG A 46 -14.72 14.59 22.95
C ARG A 46 -13.67 14.53 24.06
N ARG A 47 -12.41 14.90 23.78
CA ARG A 47 -11.34 15.00 24.81
C ARG A 47 -11.61 16.10 25.84
N GLN A 48 -12.22 17.21 25.44
CA GLN A 48 -12.57 18.30 26.35
C GLN A 48 -13.81 17.99 27.19
N ARG A 49 -14.82 17.29 26.66
CA ARG A 49 -15.97 16.80 27.46
C ARG A 49 -15.54 15.84 28.56
N LEU A 50 -14.66 14.89 28.25
CA LEU A 50 -14.09 13.95 29.23
C LEU A 50 -13.26 14.65 30.34
N LYS A 51 -12.68 15.83 30.05
CA LYS A 51 -12.00 16.67 31.05
C LYS A 51 -12.93 17.55 31.88
N ARG A 52 -14.16 17.83 31.41
CA ARG A 52 -15.17 18.60 32.14
C ARG A 52 -16.04 17.72 33.04
N GLU A 53 -16.18 16.43 32.71
CA GLU A 53 -16.98 15.48 33.50
C GLU A 53 -16.31 14.99 34.79
N PHE A 54 -14.98 15.19 34.94
CA PHE A 54 -14.27 14.84 36.19
C PHE A 54 -13.19 15.86 36.56
N PRO A 55 -13.56 17.01 37.15
CA PRO A 55 -12.61 17.93 37.78
C PRO A 55 -12.40 17.53 39.24
N ASP A 56 -11.35 16.75 39.48
CA ASP A 56 -10.56 16.61 40.72
C ASP A 56 -11.17 17.12 42.05
N GLU A 57 -11.62 16.22 42.94
CA GLU A 57 -11.73 16.51 44.38
C GLU A 57 -11.03 15.40 45.22
N GLY A 58 -10.01 15.82 45.96
CA GLY A 58 -9.27 15.04 46.95
C GLY A 58 -9.95 14.93 48.33
N PRO A 59 -9.30 14.29 49.33
CA PRO A 59 -9.95 13.39 50.28
C PRO A 59 -10.24 14.00 51.67
N LYS A 60 -11.34 13.59 52.34
CA LYS A 60 -11.50 13.68 53.81
C LYS A 60 -12.20 12.47 54.43
N ARG A 61 -11.60 11.99 55.53
CA ARG A 61 -11.87 10.77 56.34
C ARG A 61 -13.08 10.92 57.29
N VAL A 62 -13.45 9.76 57.91
CA VAL A 62 -14.10 9.50 59.24
C VAL A 62 -15.55 8.94 59.08
N VAL A 63 -16.04 7.81 59.63
CA VAL A 63 -15.59 6.75 60.59
C VAL A 63 -16.45 5.47 60.42
N GLN A 64 -15.84 4.31 60.72
CA GLN A 64 -16.28 2.90 60.82
C GLN A 64 -17.49 2.60 61.77
N PRO A 65 -18.18 1.41 61.77
CA PRO A 65 -17.53 0.08 61.85
C PRO A 65 -18.21 -1.21 61.26
N MET A 66 -17.33 -2.21 61.06
CA MET A 66 -17.49 -3.70 61.16
C MET A 66 -18.33 -4.46 60.11
N LYS A 67 -17.93 -5.59 59.51
CA LYS A 67 -16.92 -6.63 59.86
C LYS A 67 -16.49 -7.43 58.61
N ASP A 68 -15.26 -7.94 58.68
CA ASP A 68 -14.44 -8.57 57.64
C ASP A 68 -15.06 -9.76 56.87
N LYS A 69 -14.92 -9.72 55.54
CA LYS A 69 -14.53 -10.86 54.69
C LYS A 69 -13.63 -10.36 53.54
N THR A 70 -12.35 -10.62 53.72
CA THR A 70 -11.23 -10.33 52.82
C THR A 70 -11.42 -11.01 51.46
N PHE A 71 -11.52 -10.23 50.38
CA PHE A 71 -11.20 -10.68 49.02
C PHE A 71 -9.97 -9.90 48.58
N GLN A 72 -8.80 -10.52 48.78
CA GLN A 72 -7.52 -10.05 48.24
C GLN A 72 -7.53 -10.24 46.73
N SER A 73 -7.48 -9.13 45.99
CA SER A 73 -7.03 -9.11 44.61
C SER A 73 -5.50 -9.14 44.62
N GLU A 74 -4.91 -10.34 44.71
CA GLU A 74 -3.49 -10.54 44.44
C GLU A 74 -3.31 -10.85 42.95
N ASN A 75 -2.77 -9.89 42.19
CA ASN A 75 -1.90 -10.16 41.04
C ASN A 75 -1.23 -8.87 40.51
N THR A 76 -0.52 -8.15 41.38
CA THR A 76 0.53 -7.20 40.97
C THR A 76 1.89 -7.88 41.16
N ARG A 77 2.36 -8.61 40.14
CA ARG A 77 3.74 -9.16 40.16
C ARG A 77 4.74 -8.03 39.90
N PHE A 78 5.58 -7.73 40.89
CA PHE A 78 6.71 -6.81 40.78
C PHE A 78 7.75 -7.34 39.78
N TYR A 79 7.91 -6.69 38.63
CA TYR A 79 9.09 -6.92 37.78
C TYR A 79 10.29 -6.23 38.42
N ASP A 80 11.33 -6.99 38.73
CA ASP A 80 12.57 -6.45 39.28
C ASP A 80 13.25 -5.54 38.25
N ARG A 81 13.22 -4.23 38.51
CA ARG A 81 13.85 -3.20 37.66
C ARG A 81 15.37 -3.33 37.59
N SER A 82 15.97 -4.15 38.45
CA SER A 82 17.42 -4.26 38.62
C SER A 82 18.04 -5.56 38.07
N LYS A 83 17.22 -6.52 37.62
CA LYS A 83 17.71 -7.80 37.07
C LYS A 83 18.37 -7.59 35.70
N LEU A 84 19.62 -8.06 35.58
CA LEU A 84 20.35 -8.04 34.31
C LEU A 84 19.77 -9.05 33.32
N PRO A 85 19.73 -8.74 32.01
CA PRO A 85 19.27 -9.71 31.01
C PRO A 85 20.19 -10.94 31.00
N PRO A 86 19.65 -12.17 30.96
CA PRO A 86 20.44 -13.39 30.95
C PRO A 86 21.46 -13.39 29.80
N GLY A 87 22.71 -13.72 30.10
CA GLY A 87 23.82 -13.76 29.15
C GLY A 87 24.31 -12.40 28.63
N TRP A 88 23.81 -11.28 29.17
CA TRP A 88 24.21 -9.94 28.71
C TRP A 88 25.67 -9.58 29.07
N LEU A 89 26.16 -10.04 30.24
CA LEU A 89 27.49 -9.70 30.74
C LEU A 89 28.60 -10.20 29.80
N ASP A 90 28.50 -11.45 29.36
CA ASP A 90 29.52 -12.10 28.54
C ASP A 90 29.26 -11.97 27.04
N CYS A 91 28.09 -11.44 26.65
CA CYS A 91 27.82 -11.06 25.27
C CYS A 91 28.77 -9.93 24.82
N PRO A 92 29.46 -10.06 23.67
CA PRO A 92 30.33 -9.01 23.13
C PRO A 92 29.62 -7.67 22.98
N ALA A 93 30.31 -6.55 23.15
CA ALA A 93 29.65 -5.23 23.20
C ALA A 93 29.04 -4.78 21.86
N PHE A 94 29.85 -4.73 20.79
CA PHE A 94 29.44 -4.29 19.45
C PHE A 94 30.20 -5.04 18.36
N GLY A 95 29.71 -4.97 17.12
CA GLY A 95 30.34 -5.54 15.93
C GLY A 95 31.03 -4.49 15.05
N GLN A 96 31.60 -4.93 13.94
CA GLN A 96 32.09 -4.04 12.90
C GLN A 96 30.94 -3.35 12.16
N PRO A 97 31.16 -2.15 11.61
CA PRO A 97 30.13 -1.43 10.88
C PRO A 97 29.82 -2.13 9.56
N ILE A 98 28.54 -2.25 9.26
CA ILE A 98 28.00 -2.71 7.98
C ILE A 98 27.35 -1.49 7.34
N ASP A 99 27.91 -1.00 6.23
CA ASP A 99 27.58 0.34 5.70
C ASP A 99 27.75 1.41 6.80
N CYS A 100 26.69 2.12 7.19
CA CYS A 100 26.68 3.09 8.28
C CYS A 100 26.13 2.52 9.61
N ILE A 101 25.85 1.22 9.69
CA ILE A 101 25.20 0.59 10.85
C ILE A 101 26.21 -0.16 11.71
N ILE A 102 26.19 0.09 13.01
CA ILE A 102 26.97 -0.62 14.02
C ILE A 102 26.02 -1.50 14.84
N PRO A 103 26.06 -2.84 14.68
CA PRO A 103 25.29 -3.74 15.52
C PRO A 103 25.87 -3.79 16.93
N SER A 104 25.02 -3.67 17.94
CA SER A 104 25.42 -3.60 19.35
C SER A 104 24.46 -4.35 20.26
N LYS A 105 24.95 -4.84 21.41
CA LYS A 105 24.07 -5.17 22.53
C LYS A 105 23.49 -3.91 23.15
N VAL A 106 22.43 -4.04 23.95
CA VAL A 106 21.83 -2.88 24.62
C VAL A 106 22.83 -2.28 25.62
N PRO A 107 23.10 -0.96 25.60
CA PRO A 107 23.80 -0.32 26.70
C PRO A 107 22.88 -0.20 27.91
N LEU A 108 23.41 -0.38 29.11
CA LEU A 108 22.65 -0.28 30.35
C LEU A 108 22.89 1.07 31.04
N GLY A 109 21.83 1.65 31.60
CA GLY A 109 21.89 2.90 32.35
C GLY A 109 22.62 2.74 33.68
N GLU A 110 23.00 3.86 34.28
CA GLU A 110 23.82 3.91 35.51
C GLU A 110 23.18 3.18 36.71
N HIS A 111 21.86 2.99 36.71
CA HIS A 111 21.16 2.24 37.76
C HIS A 111 21.51 0.75 37.79
N PHE A 112 22.12 0.19 36.73
CA PHE A 112 22.66 -1.17 36.72
C PHE A 112 24.10 -1.26 37.22
N ASP A 113 24.80 -0.14 37.45
CA ASP A 113 26.24 -0.13 37.78
C ASP A 113 26.58 -0.87 39.07
N GLY A 114 25.63 -0.96 40.01
CA GLY A 114 25.78 -1.73 41.25
C GLY A 114 25.80 -3.24 41.05
N TYR A 115 25.27 -3.72 39.93
CA TYR A 115 25.16 -5.15 39.59
C TYR A 115 26.22 -5.61 38.58
N ILE A 116 27.02 -4.68 38.04
CA ILE A 116 27.99 -4.95 36.98
C ILE A 116 29.39 -4.56 37.45
N THR A 117 30.33 -5.51 37.37
CA THR A 117 31.75 -5.27 37.64
C THR A 117 32.30 -4.19 36.71
N ARG A 118 33.15 -3.29 37.23
CA ARG A 118 33.60 -2.08 36.51
C ARG A 118 34.17 -2.37 35.11
N GLY A 119 34.86 -3.49 34.92
CA GLY A 119 35.44 -3.90 33.63
C GLY A 119 34.44 -4.46 32.61
N LYS A 120 33.24 -4.87 33.04
CA LYS A 120 32.18 -5.40 32.16
C LYS A 120 31.04 -4.41 31.90
N ARG A 121 31.16 -3.17 32.39
CA ARG A 121 30.17 -2.12 32.16
C ARG A 121 30.10 -1.75 30.69
N TYR A 122 28.88 -1.50 30.22
CA TYR A 122 28.61 -1.02 28.86
C TYR A 122 27.46 -0.01 28.90
N SER A 123 27.78 1.22 29.32
CA SER A 123 26.85 2.34 29.40
C SER A 123 26.90 3.22 28.15
N MET A 124 25.91 4.10 27.98
CA MET A 124 25.87 5.03 26.84
C MET A 124 27.16 5.86 26.70
N ARG A 125 27.73 6.35 27.81
CA ARG A 125 29.01 7.08 27.80
C ARG A 125 30.15 6.21 27.27
N GLN A 126 30.20 4.94 27.67
CA GLN A 126 31.20 4.00 27.19
C GLN A 126 31.01 3.67 25.71
N VAL A 127 29.77 3.51 25.23
CA VAL A 127 29.50 3.29 23.81
C VAL A 127 30.01 4.47 22.97
N ILE A 128 29.63 5.70 23.34
CA ILE A 128 30.05 6.90 22.60
C ILE A 128 31.58 7.02 22.62
N HIS A 129 32.21 6.81 23.77
CA HIS A 129 33.67 6.89 23.88
C HIS A 129 34.37 5.82 23.03
N GLN A 130 33.95 4.56 23.13
CA GLN A 130 34.53 3.45 22.38
C GLN A 130 34.38 3.65 20.86
N GLN A 131 33.22 4.11 20.38
CA GLN A 131 33.05 4.39 18.95
C GLN A 131 33.87 5.61 18.50
N LYS A 132 33.96 6.67 19.32
CA LYS A 132 34.82 7.84 19.03
C LYS A 132 36.30 7.46 18.93
N VAL A 133 36.81 6.59 19.81
CA VAL A 133 38.19 6.08 19.76
C VAL A 133 38.46 5.32 18.46
N LEU A 134 37.46 4.64 17.92
CA LEU A 134 37.53 3.96 16.61
C LEU A 134 37.30 4.90 15.41
N GLY A 135 37.25 6.22 15.63
CA GLY A 135 37.00 7.22 14.59
C GLY A 135 35.56 7.25 14.08
N ARG A 136 34.58 6.75 14.86
CA ARG A 136 33.17 6.63 14.47
C ARG A 136 32.32 7.59 15.30
N GLU A 137 31.73 8.58 14.66
CA GLU A 137 30.77 9.48 15.30
C GLU A 137 29.35 8.93 15.18
N LEU A 138 28.63 8.79 16.30
CA LEU A 138 27.23 8.34 16.29
C LEU A 138 26.29 9.51 16.01
N GLY A 139 25.29 9.30 15.14
CA GLY A 139 24.24 10.29 14.84
C GLY A 139 22.82 9.79 15.12
N LEU A 140 22.62 8.47 15.19
CA LEU A 140 21.32 7.84 15.41
C LEU A 140 21.48 6.57 16.24
N VAL A 141 20.54 6.31 17.14
CA VAL A 141 20.37 5.02 17.84
C VAL A 141 19.00 4.46 17.49
N ILE A 142 18.98 3.20 17.03
CA ILE A 142 17.74 2.45 16.83
C ILE A 142 17.66 1.34 17.87
N ASP A 143 16.66 1.44 18.73
CA ASP A 143 16.40 0.52 19.83
C ASP A 143 15.28 -0.45 19.45
N LEU A 144 15.64 -1.73 19.31
CA LEU A 144 14.74 -2.82 18.92
C LEU A 144 14.13 -3.58 20.11
N THR A 145 14.40 -3.15 21.36
CA THR A 145 13.93 -3.85 22.55
C THR A 145 12.45 -3.55 22.84
N ASN A 146 11.71 -4.49 23.41
CA ASN A 146 10.31 -4.29 23.84
C ASN A 146 10.20 -3.86 25.31
N THR A 147 11.11 -3.01 25.76
CA THR A 147 11.13 -2.52 27.15
C THR A 147 11.79 -1.16 27.20
N THR A 148 11.44 -0.37 28.21
CA THR A 148 12.03 0.94 28.50
C THR A 148 12.94 0.90 29.72
N ARG A 149 13.15 -0.28 30.34
CA ARG A 149 13.91 -0.41 31.59
C ARG A 149 15.42 -0.14 31.45
N TYR A 150 15.99 -0.31 30.26
CA TYR A 150 17.45 -0.35 30.11
C TYR A 150 18.14 1.01 30.22
N TYR A 151 17.56 2.07 29.65
CA TYR A 151 18.09 3.43 29.72
C TYR A 151 17.03 4.47 29.34
N SER A 152 17.26 5.74 29.67
CA SER A 152 16.38 6.84 29.26
C SER A 152 16.77 7.35 27.86
N PRO A 153 15.82 7.42 26.90
CA PRO A 153 16.07 7.99 25.57
C PRO A 153 16.64 9.42 25.59
N SER A 154 16.28 10.20 26.61
CA SER A 154 16.72 11.59 26.79
C SER A 154 18.23 11.71 26.91
N ASP A 155 18.92 10.66 27.37
CA ASP A 155 20.36 10.72 27.57
C ASP A 155 21.12 10.78 26.24
N TRP A 156 20.59 10.15 25.18
CA TRP A 156 21.15 10.25 23.82
C TRP A 156 20.93 11.63 23.21
N GLN A 157 19.75 12.22 23.43
CA GLN A 157 19.40 13.54 22.91
C GLN A 157 20.32 14.64 23.47
N LYS A 158 20.71 14.54 24.75
CA LYS A 158 21.70 15.44 25.37
C LYS A 158 23.07 15.44 24.67
N GLN A 159 23.40 14.37 23.94
CA GLN A 159 24.63 14.23 23.16
C GLN A 159 24.40 14.53 21.66
N SER A 160 23.26 15.14 21.30
CA SER A 160 22.86 15.43 19.91
C SER A 160 22.74 14.18 19.03
N ILE A 161 22.40 13.02 19.63
CA ILE A 161 22.17 11.76 18.94
C ILE A 161 20.65 11.50 18.91
N LYS A 162 20.07 11.32 17.71
CA LYS A 162 18.64 10.97 17.58
C LYS A 162 18.42 9.56 18.13
N HIS A 163 17.35 9.34 18.89
CA HIS A 163 16.93 8.02 19.36
C HIS A 163 15.59 7.65 18.72
N VAL A 164 15.51 6.45 18.15
CA VAL A 164 14.31 5.87 17.55
C VAL A 164 14.04 4.52 18.19
N LYS A 165 12.83 4.33 18.71
CA LYS A 165 12.37 3.08 19.33
C LYS A 165 11.48 2.33 18.34
N ILE A 166 11.87 1.10 17.99
CA ILE A 166 11.07 0.17 17.18
C ILE A 166 10.83 -1.08 18.03
N ALA A 167 9.75 -1.07 18.81
CA ALA A 167 9.47 -2.11 19.79
C ALA A 167 9.08 -3.43 19.09
N CYS A 168 10.05 -4.32 18.90
CA CYS A 168 9.81 -5.65 18.32
C CYS A 168 9.25 -6.58 19.40
N LYS A 169 8.11 -7.26 19.13
CA LYS A 169 7.48 -8.21 20.05
C LYS A 169 8.49 -9.25 20.60
N GLY A 170 8.26 -9.70 21.84
CA GLY A 170 9.12 -10.67 22.54
C GLY A 170 8.76 -12.12 22.24
N ARG A 171 9.70 -13.04 22.52
CA ARG A 171 9.71 -14.52 22.33
C ARG A 171 9.26 -15.05 20.96
N ASP A 172 10.08 -15.95 20.40
CA ASP A 172 9.86 -16.86 19.26
C ASP A 172 9.10 -16.34 18.03
N SER A 173 9.14 -15.03 17.84
CA SER A 173 8.62 -14.34 16.67
C SER A 173 9.71 -13.46 16.09
N VAL A 174 9.74 -13.40 14.77
CA VAL A 174 10.54 -12.43 14.03
C VAL A 174 9.83 -11.06 14.06
N PRO A 175 10.59 -9.94 13.94
CA PRO A 175 9.97 -8.63 13.78
C PRO A 175 8.93 -8.61 12.67
N ASP A 176 7.81 -7.93 12.91
CA ASP A 176 6.77 -7.77 11.89
C ASP A 176 7.23 -6.87 10.73
N ASN A 177 6.57 -7.03 9.58
CA ASN A 177 6.94 -6.33 8.36
C ASN A 177 6.84 -4.80 8.51
N GLU A 178 5.91 -4.30 9.34
CA GLU A 178 5.78 -2.88 9.63
C GLU A 178 7.01 -2.33 10.36
N SER A 179 7.49 -3.04 11.39
CA SER A 179 8.73 -2.70 12.09
C SER A 179 9.94 -2.73 11.16
N VAL A 180 10.01 -3.72 10.25
CA VAL A 180 11.06 -3.81 9.24
C VAL A 180 11.00 -2.62 8.28
N ASN A 181 9.81 -2.25 7.78
CA ASN A 181 9.64 -1.12 6.87
C ASN A 181 10.05 0.19 7.55
N ASN A 182 9.66 0.40 8.81
CA ASN A 182 10.06 1.56 9.59
C ASN A 182 11.59 1.61 9.81
N PHE A 183 12.20 0.47 10.16
CA PHE A 183 13.65 0.36 10.32
C PHE A 183 14.39 0.76 9.05
N VAL A 184 14.03 0.16 7.91
CA VAL A 184 14.69 0.42 6.63
C VAL A 184 14.51 1.88 6.22
N TYR A 185 13.31 2.44 6.40
CA TYR A 185 13.04 3.84 6.10
C TYR A 185 13.91 4.80 6.92
N GLU A 186 13.98 4.63 8.24
CA GLU A 186 14.80 5.46 9.13
C GLU A 186 16.30 5.41 8.78
N VAL A 187 16.81 4.22 8.45
CA VAL A 187 18.21 4.06 8.01
C VAL A 187 18.46 4.76 6.67
N LEU A 188 17.59 4.57 5.67
CA LEU A 188 17.73 5.21 4.37
C LEU A 188 17.63 6.73 4.46
N GLN A 189 16.70 7.25 5.26
CA GLN A 189 16.54 8.68 5.54
C GLN A 189 17.79 9.25 6.21
N PHE A 190 18.34 8.56 7.20
CA PHE A 190 19.60 8.96 7.83
C PHE A 190 20.72 9.03 6.78
N ARG A 191 20.89 7.99 5.98
CA ARG A 191 21.91 7.93 4.92
C ARG A 191 21.77 9.08 3.92
N CYS A 192 20.55 9.41 3.49
CA CYS A 192 20.29 10.51 2.57
C CYS A 192 20.64 11.89 3.15
N ARG A 193 20.50 12.09 4.46
CA ARG A 193 20.81 13.36 5.14
C ARG A 193 22.32 13.53 5.41
N GLN A 194 23.08 12.45 5.46
CA GLN A 194 24.51 12.44 5.82
C GLN A 194 25.49 12.67 4.65
N LYS A 195 25.07 13.31 3.54
CA LYS A 195 25.94 13.51 2.35
C LYS A 195 27.27 14.25 2.61
N HIS A 196 27.39 14.98 3.72
CA HIS A 196 28.57 15.80 4.04
C HIS A 196 29.26 15.43 5.37
N SER A 197 28.74 14.46 6.14
CA SER A 197 29.31 14.04 7.43
C SER A 197 29.16 12.53 7.61
N LYS A 198 30.26 11.82 7.86
CA LYS A 198 30.27 10.36 7.99
C LYS A 198 29.90 9.93 9.41
N LYS A 199 28.61 10.02 9.76
CA LYS A 199 28.06 9.53 11.03
C LYS A 199 27.52 8.11 10.91
N TYR A 200 27.45 7.42 12.05
CA TYR A 200 27.02 6.03 12.17
C TYR A 200 25.73 5.89 12.97
N ILE A 201 25.02 4.79 12.72
CA ILE A 201 23.80 4.38 13.39
C ILE A 201 24.15 3.24 14.33
N LEU A 202 23.86 3.36 15.63
CA LEU A 202 23.94 2.26 16.56
C LEU A 202 22.61 1.51 16.57
N VAL A 203 22.59 0.24 16.16
CA VAL A 203 21.38 -0.59 16.19
C VAL A 203 21.56 -1.66 17.25
N HIS A 204 20.62 -1.73 18.19
CA HIS A 204 20.67 -2.74 19.24
C HIS A 204 19.32 -3.39 19.51
N CYS A 205 19.37 -4.67 19.89
CA CYS A 205 18.32 -5.32 20.66
C CYS A 205 18.89 -5.64 22.05
N THR A 206 18.42 -6.68 22.75
CA THR A 206 19.01 -7.07 24.04
C THR A 206 20.47 -7.47 23.88
N HIS A 207 20.77 -8.42 22.99
CA HIS A 207 22.13 -8.95 22.76
C HIS A 207 22.76 -8.45 21.45
N GLY A 208 21.98 -7.88 20.53
CA GLY A 208 22.49 -7.34 19.27
C GLY A 208 22.74 -8.38 18.16
N HIS A 209 22.10 -9.55 18.23
CA HIS A 209 22.29 -10.67 17.28
C HIS A 209 21.04 -10.93 16.43
N ASN A 210 20.07 -11.76 16.88
CA ASN A 210 18.96 -12.21 16.01
C ASN A 210 18.09 -11.08 15.44
N ARG A 211 17.40 -10.30 16.31
CA ARG A 211 16.57 -9.16 15.86
C ARG A 211 17.35 -8.11 15.08
N THR A 212 18.57 -7.80 15.54
CA THR A 212 19.44 -6.81 14.90
C THR A 212 19.89 -7.29 13.52
N GLY A 213 20.32 -8.54 13.41
CA GLY A 213 20.74 -9.15 12.15
C GLY A 213 19.60 -9.27 11.15
N TYR A 214 18.40 -9.63 11.61
CA TYR A 214 17.20 -9.68 10.77
C TYR A 214 16.87 -8.32 10.15
N MET A 215 16.84 -7.26 10.97
CA MET A 215 16.62 -5.89 10.50
C MET A 215 17.70 -5.44 9.51
N ILE A 216 18.98 -5.70 9.83
CA ILE A 216 20.10 -5.33 8.97
C ILE A 216 20.07 -6.11 7.65
N ALA A 217 19.75 -7.41 7.67
CA ALA A 217 19.63 -8.22 6.47
C ALA A 217 18.54 -7.66 5.52
N HIS A 218 17.38 -7.27 6.06
CA HIS A 218 16.36 -6.59 5.26
C HIS A 218 16.83 -5.26 4.68
N PHE A 219 17.56 -4.46 5.44
CA PHE A 219 18.15 -3.22 4.93
C PHE A 219 19.15 -3.46 3.80
N LEU A 220 20.03 -4.45 3.94
CA LEU A 220 21.00 -4.79 2.90
C LEU A 220 20.31 -5.24 1.61
N MET A 221 19.34 -6.15 1.71
CA MET A 221 18.56 -6.63 0.56
C MET A 221 17.82 -5.52 -0.20
N ARG A 222 17.40 -4.46 0.50
CA ARG A 222 16.64 -3.34 -0.09
C ARG A 222 17.54 -2.17 -0.53
N SER A 223 18.80 -2.17 -0.15
CA SER A 223 19.75 -1.07 -0.44
C SER A 223 20.93 -1.49 -1.31
N GLN A 224 21.15 -2.78 -1.51
CA GLN A 224 22.23 -3.38 -2.29
C GLN A 224 21.70 -4.53 -3.15
N HIS A 225 22.33 -4.79 -4.29
CA HIS A 225 21.95 -5.87 -5.22
C HIS A 225 22.57 -7.23 -4.83
N ILE A 226 22.40 -7.64 -3.56
CA ILE A 226 22.94 -8.88 -3.00
C ILE A 226 21.82 -9.91 -2.74
N SER A 227 22.19 -11.18 -2.58
CA SER A 227 21.31 -12.26 -2.15
C SER A 227 21.14 -12.30 -0.63
N ILE A 228 20.10 -12.98 -0.15
CA ILE A 228 19.89 -13.08 1.30
C ILE A 228 21.02 -13.83 2.01
N SER A 229 21.61 -14.82 1.32
CA SER A 229 22.79 -15.55 1.76
C SER A 229 23.98 -14.62 2.00
N GLU A 230 24.25 -13.72 1.05
CA GLU A 230 25.32 -12.71 1.17
C GLU A 230 25.00 -11.72 2.30
N ALA A 231 23.74 -11.32 2.48
CA ALA A 231 23.34 -10.42 3.57
C ALA A 231 23.51 -11.05 4.96
N ILE A 232 23.11 -12.31 5.15
CA ILE A 232 23.31 -13.06 6.39
C ILE A 232 24.81 -13.21 6.67
N GLN A 233 25.59 -13.56 5.64
CA GLN A 233 27.03 -13.74 5.76
C GLN A 233 27.74 -12.41 6.10
N ALA A 234 27.35 -11.29 5.49
CA ALA A 234 27.87 -9.97 5.81
C ALA A 234 27.62 -9.61 7.29
N PHE A 235 26.41 -9.90 7.79
CA PHE A 235 26.11 -9.71 9.21
C PHE A 235 26.94 -10.62 10.12
N ALA A 236 27.10 -11.89 9.77
CA ALA A 236 27.89 -12.84 10.55
C ALA A 236 29.37 -12.45 10.65
N HIS A 237 29.97 -11.96 9.56
CA HIS A 237 31.35 -11.44 9.58
C HIS A 237 31.51 -10.20 10.45
N ALA A 238 30.57 -9.27 10.36
CA ALA A 238 30.62 -8.03 11.13
C ALA A 238 30.29 -8.24 12.62
N ARG A 239 29.42 -9.20 12.94
CA ARG A 239 28.97 -9.50 14.30
C ARG A 239 28.92 -11.01 14.56
N PRO A 240 30.08 -11.68 14.72
CA PRO A 240 30.13 -13.12 14.95
C PRO A 240 29.35 -13.56 16.20
N PRO A 241 28.63 -14.70 16.16
CA PRO A 241 28.51 -15.64 15.04
C PRO A 241 27.44 -15.26 14.00
N GLY A 242 26.78 -14.11 14.15
CA GLY A 242 25.65 -13.69 13.33
C GLY A 242 24.30 -13.99 13.99
N ILE A 243 23.30 -14.32 13.17
CA ILE A 243 21.98 -14.80 13.60
C ILE A 243 22.13 -16.28 13.97
N TYR A 244 21.76 -16.65 15.20
CA TYR A 244 21.91 -18.02 15.72
C TYR A 244 20.56 -18.68 16.05
N LYS A 245 19.43 -18.02 15.77
CA LYS A 245 18.09 -18.64 15.81
C LYS A 245 17.65 -19.00 14.38
N PRO A 246 17.35 -20.29 14.08
CA PRO A 246 16.94 -20.74 12.75
C PRO A 246 15.70 -20.02 12.22
N ASP A 247 14.68 -19.79 13.04
CA ASP A 247 13.40 -19.17 12.64
C ASP A 247 13.59 -17.81 11.96
N TYR A 248 14.62 -17.05 12.39
CA TYR A 248 14.94 -15.75 11.80
C TYR A 248 15.54 -15.90 10.40
N ILE A 249 16.37 -16.91 10.18
CA ILE A 249 16.97 -17.21 8.88
C ILE A 249 15.88 -17.72 7.93
N ASP A 250 15.05 -18.66 8.39
CA ASP A 250 13.98 -19.24 7.58
C ASP A 250 12.93 -18.19 7.19
N ALA A 251 12.56 -17.30 8.12
CA ALA A 251 11.70 -16.17 7.82
C ALA A 251 12.28 -15.21 6.76
N LEU A 252 13.60 -14.99 6.73
CA LEU A 252 14.24 -14.16 5.71
C LEU A 252 14.15 -14.80 4.33
N TYR A 253 14.48 -16.10 4.21
CA TYR A 253 14.36 -16.83 2.94
C TYR A 253 12.91 -16.88 2.46
N MET A 254 11.98 -17.16 3.37
CA MET A 254 10.56 -17.17 3.07
C MET A 254 10.09 -15.81 2.58
N PHE A 255 10.47 -14.71 3.26
CA PHE A 255 10.08 -13.36 2.87
C PHE A 255 10.60 -13.00 1.47
N TYR A 256 11.88 -13.25 1.16
CA TYR A 256 12.43 -12.88 -0.15
C TYR A 256 12.13 -13.88 -1.27
N HIS A 257 11.34 -14.92 -0.99
CA HIS A 257 11.02 -16.01 -1.90
C HIS A 257 12.28 -16.74 -2.43
N GLU A 258 13.39 -16.67 -1.71
CA GLU A 258 14.62 -17.39 -2.06
C GLU A 258 14.58 -18.78 -1.43
N ARG A 259 15.17 -19.78 -2.10
CA ARG A 259 15.35 -21.11 -1.49
C ARG A 259 16.58 -21.09 -0.58
N ARG A 260 16.44 -21.55 0.65
CA ARG A 260 17.56 -21.73 1.58
C ARG A 260 18.56 -22.75 1.00
N PRO A 261 19.83 -22.37 0.76
CA PRO A 261 20.87 -23.31 0.37
C PRO A 261 21.23 -24.26 1.51
N ASP A 262 21.53 -25.51 1.19
CA ASP A 262 21.98 -26.52 2.17
C ASP A 262 23.32 -26.15 2.83
N THR A 263 24.09 -25.27 2.20
CA THR A 263 25.38 -24.77 2.71
C THR A 263 25.24 -23.77 3.87
N ILE A 264 24.04 -23.26 4.15
CA ILE A 264 23.82 -22.27 5.20
C ILE A 264 23.33 -22.98 6.47
N GLU A 265 24.29 -23.35 7.30
CA GLU A 265 24.06 -23.84 8.65
C GLU A 265 23.89 -22.68 9.63
N CYS A 266 22.84 -22.75 10.45
CA CYS A 266 22.64 -21.79 11.52
C CYS A 266 23.69 -22.06 12.60
N PRO A 267 24.47 -21.05 13.04
CA PRO A 267 25.44 -21.26 14.11
C PRO A 267 24.74 -21.68 15.40
N PRO A 268 25.38 -22.52 16.24
CA PRO A 268 24.79 -22.95 17.50
C PRO A 268 24.60 -21.75 18.44
N THR A 269 23.65 -21.88 19.36
CA THR A 269 23.44 -20.88 20.42
C THR A 269 24.76 -20.61 21.15
N PRO A 270 25.23 -19.36 21.20
CA PRO A 270 26.50 -19.00 21.81
C PRO A 270 26.58 -19.39 23.29
N GLU A 271 27.78 -19.74 23.76
CA GLU A 271 28.01 -20.15 25.15
C GLU A 271 27.53 -19.12 26.17
N TRP A 272 27.80 -17.83 25.92
CA TRP A 272 27.36 -16.74 26.80
C TRP A 272 25.83 -16.61 26.93
N LYS A 273 25.05 -17.26 26.07
CA LYS A 273 23.57 -17.28 26.15
C LYS A 273 23.02 -18.58 26.76
N ARG A 274 23.79 -19.67 26.77
CA ARG A 274 23.36 -20.93 27.41
C ARG A 274 23.21 -20.65 28.91
N SER A 275 22.03 -20.88 29.49
CA SER A 275 21.85 -20.65 30.92
C SER A 275 22.80 -21.59 31.67
N SER A 276 23.44 -21.06 32.72
CA SER A 276 24.26 -21.85 33.65
C SER A 276 23.41 -22.67 34.61
N ASP A 277 22.09 -22.46 34.61
CA ASP A 277 21.16 -23.07 35.53
C ASP A 277 20.59 -24.31 34.85
N LEU A 278 21.21 -25.45 35.13
CA LEU A 278 20.61 -26.77 34.93
C LEU A 278 19.59 -26.97 36.06
N ASP A 279 18.40 -27.47 35.73
CA ASP A 279 17.46 -27.93 36.74
C ASP A 279 18.01 -29.19 37.46
N LEU A 280 17.31 -29.64 38.50
CA LEU A 280 17.70 -30.83 39.29
C LEU A 280 17.74 -32.14 38.46
N ASN A 281 17.35 -32.10 37.18
CA ASN A 281 17.39 -33.21 36.24
C ASN A 281 18.44 -33.05 35.13
N GLY A 282 19.19 -31.94 35.09
CA GLY A 282 20.23 -31.72 34.08
C GLY A 282 19.71 -31.12 32.76
N ASP A 283 18.50 -30.57 32.74
CA ASP A 283 17.93 -29.83 31.61
C ASP A 283 18.06 -28.32 31.83
N ALA A 284 18.21 -27.55 30.74
CA ALA A 284 18.35 -26.09 30.82
C ALA A 284 17.05 -25.45 31.36
N VAL A 285 17.15 -24.65 32.44
CA VAL A 285 16.02 -23.92 33.01
C VAL A 285 15.44 -22.96 31.96
N LEU A 286 14.12 -23.05 31.73
CA LEU A 286 13.38 -22.16 30.83
C LEU A 286 13.41 -20.71 31.36
N ASP A 287 13.86 -19.77 30.53
CA ASP A 287 14.03 -18.35 30.84
C ASP A 287 12.67 -17.68 31.19
N ASP A 288 12.49 -17.19 32.42
CA ASP A 288 11.27 -16.51 32.93
C ASP A 288 11.16 -14.99 32.60
N ASP A 289 12.11 -14.40 31.85
CA ASP A 289 12.24 -12.92 31.76
C ASP A 289 11.43 -12.21 30.64
N ASP A 290 10.53 -12.88 29.91
CA ASP A 290 9.62 -12.19 29.00
C ASP A 290 8.16 -12.58 29.31
N GLY A 291 7.42 -11.68 29.95
CA GLY A 291 6.01 -11.90 30.30
C GLY A 291 5.15 -12.19 29.07
N VAL A 292 4.53 -13.37 29.03
CA VAL A 292 3.09 -13.68 28.98
C VAL A 292 2.96 -15.21 29.01
N GLY A 293 1.89 -15.70 29.62
CA GLY A 293 1.60 -17.13 29.82
C GLY A 293 1.67 -17.96 28.54
N VAL A 294 1.79 -19.27 28.76
CA VAL A 294 1.77 -20.33 27.76
C VAL A 294 0.71 -20.03 26.69
N ALA A 295 1.14 -19.53 25.53
CA ALA A 295 0.31 -19.64 24.34
C ALA A 295 0.23 -21.13 24.06
N ALA A 296 -0.98 -21.68 24.11
CA ALA A 296 -1.24 -23.04 23.67
C ALA A 296 -0.61 -23.24 22.28
N PRO A 297 -0.16 -24.46 21.94
CA PRO A 297 0.26 -24.76 20.58
C PRO A 297 -0.84 -24.24 19.66
N LEU A 298 -0.48 -23.41 18.67
CA LEU A 298 -1.37 -23.12 17.57
C LEU A 298 -1.63 -24.47 16.92
N GLN A 299 -2.74 -25.06 17.32
CA GLN A 299 -3.36 -26.17 16.64
C GLN A 299 -3.46 -25.70 15.20
N GLU A 300 -2.91 -26.48 14.27
CA GLU A 300 -3.24 -26.37 12.85
C GLU A 300 -4.73 -26.71 12.76
N ASP A 301 -5.58 -25.76 13.19
CA ASP A 301 -6.95 -25.72 12.77
C ASP A 301 -6.86 -25.62 11.26
N HIS A 302 -7.39 -26.64 10.61
CA HIS A 302 -7.69 -26.63 9.19
C HIS A 302 -8.44 -25.33 8.91
N LEU A 303 -7.68 -24.29 8.51
CA LEU A 303 -8.19 -23.02 8.07
C LEU A 303 -9.12 -23.36 6.91
N LEU A 304 -10.42 -23.30 7.17
CA LEU A 304 -11.39 -23.06 6.12
C LEU A 304 -10.88 -21.80 5.45
N THR A 305 -10.30 -21.94 4.26
CA THR A 305 -9.76 -20.82 3.51
C THR A 305 -10.91 -19.84 3.33
N GLU A 306 -10.91 -18.75 4.11
CA GLU A 306 -11.93 -17.71 3.94
C GLU A 306 -11.91 -17.30 2.47
N PRO A 307 -13.09 -17.19 1.83
CA PRO A 307 -13.15 -16.83 0.42
C PRO A 307 -12.46 -15.49 0.23
N MET A 308 -11.53 -15.44 -0.72
CA MET A 308 -10.80 -14.22 -1.03
C MET A 308 -11.78 -13.14 -1.46
N THR A 309 -11.65 -11.94 -0.89
CA THR A 309 -12.50 -10.81 -1.28
C THR A 309 -11.70 -9.73 -2.01
N ASN A 310 -12.40 -8.95 -2.84
CA ASN A 310 -11.81 -7.78 -3.51
C ASN A 310 -11.48 -6.66 -2.51
N ASP A 311 -12.08 -6.68 -1.32
CA ASP A 311 -11.88 -5.69 -0.25
C ASP A 311 -10.71 -6.07 0.69
N ASP A 312 -10.08 -7.22 0.46
CA ASP A 312 -8.93 -7.66 1.24
C ASP A 312 -7.78 -6.66 1.15
N ILE A 313 -7.20 -6.36 2.30
CA ILE A 313 -6.09 -5.43 2.41
C ILE A 313 -4.79 -6.13 2.01
N LEU A 314 -4.23 -5.78 0.85
CA LEU A 314 -3.03 -6.40 0.30
C LEU A 314 -1.75 -5.63 0.64
N GLY A 315 -0.74 -6.37 1.11
CA GLY A 315 0.59 -5.83 1.39
C GLY A 315 0.74 -5.17 2.76
N ASP A 316 1.97 -4.83 3.12
CA ASP A 316 2.33 -4.27 4.41
C ASP A 316 2.11 -2.75 4.45
N ALA A 317 1.83 -2.24 5.65
CA ALA A 317 1.75 -0.79 5.88
C ALA A 317 3.11 -0.11 5.60
N VAL A 318 3.03 1.07 5.01
CA VAL A 318 4.17 1.95 4.73
C VAL A 318 4.10 3.15 5.70
N PRO A 319 5.22 3.55 6.33
CA PRO A 319 5.25 4.73 7.21
C PRO A 319 4.70 5.99 6.53
N TYR A 320 3.94 6.80 7.26
CA TYR A 320 3.25 7.98 6.71
C TYR A 320 4.19 8.94 5.97
N ASP A 321 5.35 9.25 6.56
CA ASP A 321 6.34 10.15 5.98
C ASP A 321 6.87 9.61 4.64
N GLN A 322 7.07 8.29 4.53
CA GLN A 322 7.45 7.63 3.29
C GLN A 322 6.33 7.73 2.25
N GLN A 323 5.09 7.47 2.64
CA GLN A 323 3.95 7.60 1.72
C GLN A 323 3.86 9.02 1.15
N GLU A 324 4.09 10.03 1.99
CA GLU A 324 4.02 11.43 1.58
C GLU A 324 5.12 11.80 0.58
N GLU A 325 6.35 11.29 0.75
CA GLU A 325 7.41 11.43 -0.26
C GLU A 325 7.03 10.73 -1.58
N MET A 326 6.43 9.55 -1.51
CA MET A 326 5.97 8.80 -2.67
C MET A 326 4.81 9.50 -3.40
N ARG A 327 3.87 10.13 -2.69
CA ARG A 327 2.81 10.96 -3.29
C ARG A 327 3.41 12.12 -4.09
N ARG A 328 4.38 12.83 -3.52
CA ARG A 328 5.09 13.92 -4.20
C ARG A 328 5.83 13.42 -5.44
N LEU A 329 6.43 12.23 -5.37
CA LEU A 329 7.08 11.60 -6.52
C LEU A 329 6.05 11.32 -7.63
N CYS A 330 4.93 10.67 -7.32
CA CYS A 330 3.87 10.38 -8.29
C CYS A 330 3.33 11.66 -8.96
N HIS A 331 3.05 12.72 -8.20
CA HIS A 331 2.58 13.99 -8.78
C HIS A 331 3.60 14.63 -9.71
N ARG A 332 4.89 14.59 -9.34
CA ARG A 332 5.98 15.11 -10.17
C ARG A 332 6.10 14.35 -11.49
N LEU A 333 6.02 13.02 -11.44
CA LEU A 333 6.15 12.16 -12.62
C LEU A 333 4.97 12.31 -13.59
N LEU A 334 3.78 12.62 -13.06
CA LEU A 334 2.55 12.77 -13.84
C LEU A 334 2.27 14.22 -14.27
N ASP A 335 3.22 15.15 -14.07
CA ASP A 335 3.09 16.59 -14.38
C ASP A 335 1.78 17.20 -13.84
N SER A 336 1.38 16.76 -12.66
CA SER A 336 0.10 17.11 -12.06
C SER A 336 0.22 18.48 -11.39
N LYS A 337 -0.27 19.56 -12.03
CA LYS A 337 -0.28 20.94 -11.52
C LYS A 337 -1.27 21.15 -10.33
N VAL A 338 -1.23 20.27 -9.34
CA VAL A 338 -2.23 20.21 -8.27
C VAL A 338 -1.69 20.89 -7.01
N ARG A 339 -2.53 21.75 -6.39
CA ARG A 339 -2.22 22.42 -5.11
C ARG A 339 -2.24 21.45 -3.91
N VAL A 340 -2.95 20.33 -4.03
CA VAL A 340 -3.17 19.31 -2.99
C VAL A 340 -2.53 17.97 -3.37
N VAL A 341 -1.46 17.59 -2.67
CA VAL A 341 -0.63 16.38 -2.90
C VAL A 341 -1.33 15.08 -2.47
N SER A 342 -2.46 15.16 -1.76
CA SER A 342 -3.20 13.99 -1.26
C SER A 342 -4.23 13.42 -2.25
N GLN A 343 -4.44 14.05 -3.41
CA GLN A 343 -5.44 13.59 -4.37
C GLN A 343 -4.87 12.53 -5.33
N PHE A 344 -5.55 11.38 -5.40
CA PHE A 344 -5.19 10.29 -6.30
C PHE A 344 -5.10 10.76 -7.77
N PRO A 345 -3.99 10.49 -8.48
CA PRO A 345 -3.76 11.06 -9.80
C PRO A 345 -4.25 10.19 -10.97
N GLY A 346 -4.72 8.97 -10.71
CA GLY A 346 -5.11 8.03 -11.77
C GLY A 346 -6.29 8.52 -12.64
N SER A 347 -6.30 8.12 -13.91
CA SER A 347 -7.35 8.46 -14.88
C SER A 347 -8.72 7.91 -14.49
N HIS A 348 -9.81 8.66 -14.66
CA HIS A 348 -11.17 8.24 -14.33
C HIS A 348 -12.06 8.25 -15.59
N PRO A 349 -12.65 7.09 -15.96
CA PRO A 349 -13.58 7.00 -17.08
C PRO A 349 -14.89 7.75 -16.82
N VAL A 350 -15.42 8.38 -17.87
CA VAL A 350 -16.78 8.95 -17.91
C VAL A 350 -17.78 7.93 -18.45
N SER A 351 -19.02 7.98 -17.96
CA SER A 351 -20.06 7.07 -18.45
C SER A 351 -20.43 7.38 -19.89
N LEU A 352 -20.56 6.33 -20.70
CA LEU A 352 -21.07 6.41 -22.06
C LEU A 352 -22.53 6.85 -22.02
N ASN A 353 -22.86 7.88 -22.78
CA ASN A 353 -24.19 8.44 -22.95
C ASN A 353 -24.43 8.77 -24.43
N ARG A 354 -25.65 9.13 -24.81
CA ARG A 354 -25.97 9.39 -26.22
C ARG A 354 -25.22 10.59 -26.80
N GLU A 355 -24.81 11.56 -25.97
CA GLU A 355 -24.09 12.76 -26.39
C GLU A 355 -22.61 12.47 -26.72
N ASN A 356 -21.97 11.56 -25.97
CA ASN A 356 -20.57 11.20 -26.15
C ASN A 356 -20.35 9.91 -26.94
N LEU A 357 -21.41 9.17 -27.29
CA LEU A 357 -21.35 8.01 -28.17
C LEU A 357 -20.72 8.35 -29.52
N GLN A 358 -21.00 9.54 -30.05
CA GLN A 358 -20.39 10.06 -31.28
C GLN A 358 -18.85 10.16 -31.21
N LEU A 359 -18.23 10.17 -30.02
CA LEU A 359 -16.76 10.14 -29.93
C LEU A 359 -16.19 8.86 -30.56
N LEU A 360 -16.93 7.74 -30.48
CA LEU A 360 -16.55 6.47 -31.09
C LEU A 360 -16.50 6.57 -32.63
N SER A 361 -17.26 7.47 -33.26
CA SER A 361 -17.21 7.70 -34.71
C SER A 361 -16.16 8.73 -35.13
N GLN A 362 -15.74 9.60 -34.21
CA GLN A 362 -14.78 10.69 -34.47
C GLN A 362 -13.31 10.31 -34.24
N ARG A 363 -13.06 9.26 -33.45
CA ARG A 363 -11.70 8.84 -33.06
C ARG A 363 -11.60 7.33 -33.07
N TYR A 364 -10.38 6.80 -33.16
CA TYR A 364 -10.15 5.37 -33.04
C TYR A 364 -10.13 4.94 -31.59
N TYR A 365 -10.94 3.93 -31.29
CA TYR A 365 -11.07 3.34 -29.97
C TYR A 365 -10.68 1.86 -29.96
N TYR A 366 -10.02 1.48 -28.87
CA TYR A 366 -10.02 0.11 -28.40
C TYR A 366 -11.11 -0.12 -27.37
N ALA A 367 -11.57 -1.37 -27.27
CA ALA A 367 -12.48 -1.85 -26.26
C ALA A 367 -11.82 -2.94 -25.40
N THR A 368 -12.17 -2.96 -24.11
CA THR A 368 -11.85 -4.05 -23.19
C THR A 368 -13.03 -4.28 -22.24
N TRP A 369 -13.04 -5.41 -21.53
CA TRP A 369 -14.07 -5.68 -20.54
C TRP A 369 -13.81 -4.80 -19.30
N LYS A 370 -14.89 -4.30 -18.71
CA LYS A 370 -14.84 -3.66 -17.40
C LYS A 370 -14.86 -4.78 -16.36
N ALA A 371 -13.72 -5.03 -15.72
CA ALA A 371 -13.64 -6.10 -14.74
C ALA A 371 -14.27 -5.62 -13.42
N ASP A 372 -14.79 -6.55 -12.65
CA ASP A 372 -15.23 -6.31 -11.28
C ASP A 372 -14.09 -6.61 -10.31
N GLY A 373 -13.24 -5.62 -10.11
CA GLY A 373 -12.05 -5.73 -9.27
C GLY A 373 -11.69 -4.44 -8.57
N THR A 374 -10.66 -4.51 -7.75
CA THR A 374 -10.16 -3.36 -7.00
C THR A 374 -9.05 -2.67 -7.78
N ARG A 375 -9.27 -1.40 -8.14
CA ARG A 375 -8.27 -0.60 -8.85
C ARG A 375 -7.07 -0.32 -7.95
N TYR A 376 -5.89 -0.62 -8.47
CA TYR A 376 -4.62 -0.20 -7.88
C TYR A 376 -3.74 0.40 -8.97
N MET A 377 -3.00 1.46 -8.64
CA MET A 377 -1.75 1.74 -9.35
C MET A 377 -0.63 0.95 -8.67
N MET A 378 0.45 0.69 -9.40
CA MET A 378 1.61 -0.02 -8.88
C MET A 378 2.87 0.79 -9.17
N LEU A 379 3.61 1.15 -8.11
CA LEU A 379 4.91 1.80 -8.19
C LEU A 379 6.01 0.78 -7.90
N LEU A 380 6.90 0.59 -8.86
CA LEU A 380 8.07 -0.27 -8.75
C LEU A 380 9.30 0.62 -8.49
N THR A 381 10.04 0.32 -7.43
CA THR A 381 11.30 1.00 -7.07
C THR A 381 12.38 -0.04 -6.78
N HIS A 382 13.63 0.41 -6.65
CA HIS A 382 14.75 -0.47 -6.27
C HIS A 382 14.55 -1.15 -4.90
N ASP A 383 13.84 -0.51 -3.96
CA ASP A 383 13.62 -0.99 -2.60
C ASP A 383 12.34 -1.84 -2.43
N GLY A 384 11.45 -1.85 -3.43
CA GLY A 384 10.26 -2.70 -3.40
C GLY A 384 9.19 -2.41 -4.44
N CYS A 385 8.09 -3.16 -4.33
CA CYS A 385 6.86 -2.96 -5.10
C CYS A 385 5.78 -2.39 -4.17
N TYR A 386 5.05 -1.38 -4.65
CA TYR A 386 4.04 -0.67 -3.88
C TYR A 386 2.72 -0.62 -4.63
N LEU A 387 1.65 -1.14 -4.02
CA LEU A 387 0.27 -0.95 -4.46
C LEU A 387 -0.25 0.39 -3.93
N ILE A 388 -0.98 1.10 -4.77
CA ILE A 388 -1.55 2.42 -4.50
C ILE A 388 -3.05 2.34 -4.74
N ASP A 389 -3.83 2.50 -3.69
CA ASP A 389 -5.30 2.46 -3.79
C ASP A 389 -5.90 3.82 -4.22
N ARG A 390 -7.23 3.86 -4.36
CA ARG A 390 -7.97 5.08 -4.72
C ARG A 390 -7.90 6.18 -3.64
N ASN A 391 -7.60 5.84 -2.40
CA ASN A 391 -7.40 6.79 -1.30
C ASN A 391 -5.97 7.35 -1.28
N PHE A 392 -5.15 6.97 -2.26
CA PHE A 392 -3.74 7.32 -2.37
C PHE A 392 -2.90 6.86 -1.18
N CYS A 393 -3.27 5.70 -0.64
CA CYS A 393 -2.52 4.96 0.38
C CYS A 393 -1.59 3.96 -0.30
N PHE A 394 -0.38 3.83 0.24
CA PHE A 394 0.65 2.94 -0.28
C PHE A 394 0.77 1.72 0.61
N ARG A 395 0.80 0.55 0.00
CA ARG A 395 1.11 -0.72 0.67
C ARG A 395 2.22 -1.45 -0.05
N ARG A 396 3.18 -1.95 0.70
CA ARG A 396 4.34 -2.66 0.16
C ARG A 396 3.98 -4.11 -0.09
N VAL A 397 4.28 -4.63 -1.27
CA VAL A 397 4.12 -6.04 -1.60
C VAL A 397 5.46 -6.64 -2.03
N GLN A 398 5.67 -7.91 -1.70
CA GLN A 398 6.90 -8.60 -2.02
C GLN A 398 6.75 -9.29 -3.37
N MET A 399 7.25 -8.64 -4.41
CA MET A 399 7.20 -9.12 -5.79
C MET A 399 8.42 -8.68 -6.57
N ARG A 400 8.79 -9.47 -7.58
CA ARG A 400 9.95 -9.19 -8.42
C ARG A 400 9.54 -8.75 -9.83
N PHE A 401 10.15 -7.66 -10.29
CA PHE A 401 9.95 -7.10 -11.63
C PHE A 401 11.31 -6.86 -12.29
N PRO A 402 11.85 -7.85 -13.02
CA PRO A 402 13.13 -7.72 -13.71
C PRO A 402 13.02 -6.78 -14.91
N ILE A 403 14.08 -6.04 -15.21
CA ILE A 403 14.16 -5.29 -16.47
C ILE A 403 14.47 -6.23 -17.64
N LYS A 404 14.15 -5.78 -18.85
CA LYS A 404 14.50 -6.50 -20.09
C LYS A 404 16.01 -6.72 -20.18
N PHE A 405 16.41 -7.99 -20.34
CA PHE A 405 17.81 -8.40 -20.44
C PHE A 405 18.56 -7.60 -21.53
N LYS A 406 19.58 -6.85 -21.13
CA LYS A 406 20.66 -6.42 -22.04
C LYS A 406 21.75 -7.47 -21.97
N LEU A 407 22.24 -7.92 -23.12
CA LEU A 407 23.07 -9.14 -23.30
C LEU A 407 24.34 -9.24 -22.42
N ASN A 408 24.74 -8.20 -21.67
CA ASN A 408 26.04 -8.10 -20.99
C ASN A 408 25.99 -7.70 -19.50
N GLU A 409 24.82 -7.57 -18.86
CA GLU A 409 24.73 -7.21 -17.44
C GLU A 409 23.96 -8.30 -16.66
N GLY A 410 24.50 -8.66 -15.48
CA GLY A 410 24.03 -9.78 -14.67
C GLY A 410 22.54 -9.69 -14.33
N ALA A 411 21.90 -10.87 -14.20
CA ALA A 411 20.46 -11.10 -14.09
C ALA A 411 19.75 -10.56 -12.82
N LYS A 412 20.16 -9.41 -12.27
CA LYS A 412 19.64 -8.91 -10.98
C LYS A 412 18.88 -7.59 -11.06
N ASP A 413 18.98 -6.84 -12.15
CA ASP A 413 18.37 -5.51 -12.22
C ASP A 413 16.83 -5.58 -12.28
N THR A 414 16.22 -4.78 -11.42
CA THR A 414 14.76 -4.62 -11.34
C THR A 414 14.36 -3.21 -11.73
N HIS A 415 13.09 -3.04 -12.08
CA HIS A 415 12.56 -1.72 -12.37
C HIS A 415 12.79 -0.72 -11.23
N ASN A 416 13.05 0.53 -11.58
CA ASN A 416 13.17 1.61 -10.61
C ASN A 416 12.43 2.86 -11.09
N ILE A 417 11.41 3.28 -10.35
CA ILE A 417 10.50 4.37 -10.70
C ILE A 417 9.72 4.01 -11.99
N THR A 418 9.04 2.87 -11.96
CA THR A 418 8.03 2.49 -12.97
C THR A 418 6.66 2.58 -12.35
N LEU A 419 5.71 3.24 -13.01
CA LEU A 419 4.35 3.47 -12.51
C LEU A 419 3.33 2.88 -13.48
N LEU A 420 2.54 1.94 -13.00
CA LEU A 420 1.56 1.15 -13.75
C LEU A 420 0.15 1.43 -13.24
N ASP A 421 -0.86 1.38 -14.12
CA ASP A 421 -2.27 1.44 -13.75
C ASP A 421 -2.94 0.11 -14.06
N GLY A 422 -3.72 -0.39 -13.11
CA GLY A 422 -4.26 -1.74 -13.19
C GLY A 422 -5.45 -1.98 -12.27
N GLU A 423 -5.90 -3.23 -12.31
CA GLU A 423 -7.06 -3.71 -11.57
C GLU A 423 -6.75 -5.10 -11.01
N MET A 424 -6.95 -5.28 -9.71
CA MET A 424 -6.83 -6.56 -9.04
C MET A 424 -8.16 -7.30 -9.14
N VAL A 425 -8.14 -8.49 -9.73
CA VAL A 425 -9.29 -9.39 -9.84
C VAL A 425 -9.01 -10.71 -9.12
N ILE A 426 -10.07 -11.43 -8.80
CA ILE A 426 -10.01 -12.78 -8.23
C ILE A 426 -10.55 -13.74 -9.27
N ASP A 427 -9.66 -14.58 -9.81
CA ASP A 427 -10.03 -15.63 -10.75
C ASP A 427 -10.48 -16.86 -9.95
N ALA A 428 -11.69 -17.36 -10.22
CA ALA A 428 -12.17 -18.65 -9.76
C ALA A 428 -11.72 -19.74 -10.75
N GLN A 429 -11.01 -20.75 -10.25
CA GLN A 429 -10.64 -21.95 -11.02
C GLN A 429 -11.72 -23.03 -10.89
N ASP A 430 -11.80 -23.94 -11.87
CA ASP A 430 -12.79 -25.03 -11.92
C ASP A 430 -12.75 -25.96 -10.70
N ASN A 431 -11.60 -26.04 -10.03
CA ASN A 431 -11.39 -26.83 -8.81
C ASN A 431 -11.82 -26.10 -7.51
N GLY A 432 -12.45 -24.92 -7.63
CA GLY A 432 -12.85 -24.07 -6.51
C GLY A 432 -11.71 -23.23 -5.92
N LYS A 433 -10.47 -23.34 -6.43
CA LYS A 433 -9.35 -22.52 -5.98
C LYS A 433 -9.49 -21.10 -6.52
N GLN A 434 -9.35 -20.11 -5.64
CA GLN A 434 -9.29 -18.71 -6.02
C GLN A 434 -7.83 -18.25 -6.15
N GLU A 435 -7.56 -17.39 -7.14
CA GLU A 435 -6.24 -16.82 -7.35
C GLU A 435 -6.35 -15.33 -7.70
N ARG A 436 -5.56 -14.48 -7.03
CA ARG A 436 -5.49 -13.05 -7.36
C ARG A 436 -4.67 -12.80 -8.61
N ARG A 437 -5.16 -11.87 -9.43
CA ARG A 437 -4.49 -11.42 -10.64
C ARG A 437 -4.58 -9.91 -10.78
N TYR A 438 -3.41 -9.28 -10.93
CA TYR A 438 -3.29 -7.87 -11.27
C TYR A 438 -3.25 -7.71 -12.79
N LEU A 439 -4.30 -7.10 -13.34
CA LEU A 439 -4.47 -6.78 -14.75
C LEU A 439 -3.97 -5.36 -15.01
N ILE A 440 -2.79 -5.23 -15.60
CA ILE A 440 -2.20 -3.94 -15.99
C ILE A 440 -2.84 -3.49 -17.30
N TYR A 441 -3.45 -2.31 -17.34
CA TYR A 441 -4.04 -1.75 -18.55
C TYR A 441 -3.34 -0.49 -19.09
N ASP A 442 -2.54 0.21 -18.27
CA ASP A 442 -1.74 1.35 -18.74
C ASP A 442 -0.39 1.45 -17.99
N VAL A 443 0.57 2.17 -18.57
CA VAL A 443 1.88 2.49 -18.00
C VAL A 443 2.18 3.98 -18.19
N MET A 444 2.39 4.67 -17.07
CA MET A 444 2.59 6.13 -17.08
C MET A 444 4.06 6.51 -17.02
N VAL A 445 4.89 5.67 -16.39
CA VAL A 445 6.33 5.91 -16.20
C VAL A 445 7.04 4.58 -16.30
N LEU A 446 8.19 4.55 -16.98
CA LEU A 446 9.02 3.36 -17.11
C LEU A 446 10.47 3.71 -16.78
N ASN A 447 11.01 3.13 -15.72
CA ASN A 447 12.39 3.37 -15.28
C ASN A 447 12.77 4.87 -15.20
N ASN A 448 11.94 5.67 -14.54
CA ASN A 448 12.04 7.13 -14.41
C ASN A 448 11.78 7.94 -15.71
N LEU A 449 11.39 7.30 -16.80
CA LEU A 449 10.97 7.97 -18.05
C LEU A 449 9.45 8.18 -18.07
N PRO A 450 8.93 9.42 -18.04
CA PRO A 450 7.50 9.67 -18.15
C PRO A 450 7.00 9.37 -19.57
N LEU A 451 5.91 8.60 -19.66
CA LEU A 451 5.27 8.15 -20.90
C LEU A 451 3.90 8.81 -21.12
N ILE A 452 3.42 9.63 -20.20
CA ILE A 452 2.05 10.19 -20.20
C ILE A 452 1.66 10.94 -21.49
N LYS A 453 2.63 11.50 -22.23
CA LYS A 453 2.38 12.22 -23.50
C LYS A 453 2.34 11.31 -24.72
N ARG A 454 2.80 10.06 -24.61
CA ARG A 454 2.78 9.10 -25.73
C ARG A 454 1.36 8.61 -25.98
N PRO A 455 1.01 8.21 -27.21
CA PRO A 455 -0.24 7.52 -27.52
C PRO A 455 -0.48 6.26 -26.66
N PHE A 456 -1.74 5.94 -26.38
CA PHE A 456 -2.12 4.77 -25.58
C PHE A 456 -1.61 3.45 -26.18
N ASN A 457 -1.71 3.26 -27.49
CA ASN A 457 -1.24 2.04 -28.14
C ASN A 457 0.25 1.74 -27.89
N GLU A 458 1.10 2.78 -27.87
CA GLU A 458 2.52 2.65 -27.54
C GLU A 458 2.71 2.25 -26.08
N ARG A 459 2.05 2.95 -25.15
CA ARG A 459 2.13 2.66 -23.71
C ARG A 459 1.66 1.22 -23.43
N TRP A 460 0.53 0.84 -24.02
CA TRP A 460 -0.03 -0.50 -23.89
C TRP A 460 0.89 -1.60 -24.42
N LYS A 461 1.57 -1.37 -25.54
CA LYS A 461 2.59 -2.30 -26.09
C LYS A 461 3.79 -2.43 -25.14
N MET A 462 4.25 -1.32 -24.56
CA MET A 462 5.38 -1.32 -23.62
C MET A 462 5.12 -2.17 -22.37
N ILE A 463 3.87 -2.29 -21.91
CA ILE A 463 3.52 -3.19 -20.79
C ILE A 463 3.94 -4.63 -21.12
N GLU A 464 3.66 -5.09 -22.33
CA GLU A 464 4.03 -6.46 -22.74
C GLU A 464 5.55 -6.60 -22.83
N GLU A 465 6.20 -5.71 -23.57
CA GLU A 465 7.61 -5.83 -23.94
C GLU A 465 8.58 -5.59 -22.78
N GLU A 466 8.22 -4.68 -21.88
CA GLU A 466 9.14 -4.20 -20.83
C GLU A 466 8.77 -4.69 -19.43
N VAL A 467 7.53 -5.16 -19.19
CA VAL A 467 7.10 -5.64 -17.86
C VAL A 467 6.74 -7.12 -17.87
N ILE A 468 5.84 -7.54 -18.76
CA ILE A 468 5.32 -8.92 -18.76
C ILE A 468 6.33 -9.92 -19.33
N GLN A 469 6.91 -9.64 -20.50
CA GLN A 469 7.86 -10.53 -21.16
C GLN A 469 9.12 -10.78 -20.32
N PRO A 470 9.81 -9.77 -19.77
CA PRO A 470 11.01 -10.00 -18.94
C PRO A 470 10.72 -10.91 -17.75
N ARG A 471 9.57 -10.70 -17.11
CA ARG A 471 9.12 -11.49 -15.96
C ARG A 471 8.77 -12.93 -16.34
N ASN A 472 8.09 -13.16 -17.46
CA ASN A 472 7.80 -14.51 -17.96
C ASN A 472 9.08 -15.27 -18.35
N VAL A 473 10.03 -14.59 -19.00
CA VAL A 473 11.34 -15.17 -19.37
C VAL A 473 12.15 -15.53 -18.12
N GLU A 474 12.22 -14.65 -17.12
CA GLU A 474 12.90 -14.96 -15.86
C GLU A 474 12.21 -16.11 -15.12
N ARG A 475 10.88 -16.12 -15.05
CA ARG A 475 10.11 -17.22 -14.45
C ARG A 475 10.40 -18.56 -15.11
N GLN A 476 10.37 -18.64 -16.44
CA GLN A 476 10.67 -19.88 -17.16
C GLN A 476 12.10 -20.36 -16.90
N LYS A 477 13.07 -19.44 -16.83
CA LYS A 477 14.45 -19.77 -16.44
C LYS A 477 14.52 -20.31 -15.00
N MET A 478 13.76 -19.74 -14.06
CA MET A 478 13.69 -20.24 -12.68
C MET A 478 13.08 -21.64 -12.60
N GLU A 479 11.99 -21.89 -13.32
CA GLU A 479 11.32 -23.20 -13.35
C GLU A 479 12.23 -24.31 -13.91
N GLN A 480 13.11 -23.99 -14.86
CA GLN A 480 14.07 -24.93 -15.45
C GLN A 480 15.37 -25.07 -14.64
N SER A 481 15.65 -24.12 -13.75
CA SER A 481 16.87 -24.14 -12.93
C SER A 481 16.74 -25.16 -11.80
N ARG A 482 17.79 -25.94 -11.54
CA ARG A 482 17.86 -26.84 -10.37
C ARG A 482 17.91 -26.07 -9.05
N ILE A 483 18.45 -24.86 -9.07
CA ILE A 483 18.61 -23.99 -7.90
C ILE A 483 18.06 -22.61 -8.30
N PRO A 484 16.72 -22.41 -8.25
CA PRO A 484 16.13 -21.11 -8.52
C PRO A 484 16.50 -20.14 -7.39
N TYR A 485 16.99 -18.96 -7.74
CA TYR A 485 17.25 -17.91 -6.75
C TYR A 485 15.98 -17.17 -6.33
N TYR A 486 14.86 -17.36 -7.02
CA TYR A 486 13.58 -16.71 -6.70
C TYR A 486 12.39 -17.62 -7.04
N ARG A 487 11.40 -17.66 -6.16
CA ARG A 487 10.17 -18.47 -6.28
C ARG A 487 8.96 -17.60 -6.64
N TYR A 488 8.58 -17.63 -7.91
CA TYR A 488 7.42 -16.89 -8.43
C TYR A 488 6.07 -17.42 -7.94
N ASP A 489 6.02 -18.69 -7.54
CA ASP A 489 4.84 -19.37 -6.97
C ASP A 489 4.45 -18.86 -5.57
N MET A 490 5.41 -18.25 -4.86
CA MET A 490 5.19 -17.68 -3.52
C MET A 490 4.63 -16.25 -3.56
N GLU A 491 4.54 -15.64 -4.74
CA GLU A 491 4.07 -14.26 -4.85
C GLU A 491 2.57 -14.12 -4.53
N PRO A 492 2.16 -12.98 -3.95
CA PRO A 492 0.79 -12.80 -3.48
C PRO A 492 -0.28 -12.79 -4.58
N PHE A 493 0.11 -12.55 -5.83
CA PHE A 493 -0.79 -12.54 -6.99
C PHE A 493 -0.02 -12.64 -8.31
N ARG A 494 -0.71 -13.05 -9.37
CA ARG A 494 -0.15 -13.06 -10.73
C ARG A 494 -0.29 -11.70 -11.40
N VAL A 495 0.58 -11.42 -12.35
CA VAL A 495 0.55 -10.19 -13.14
C VAL A 495 0.29 -10.53 -14.60
N ARG A 496 -0.63 -9.81 -15.24
CA ARG A 496 -0.94 -9.96 -16.66
C ARG A 496 -1.28 -8.60 -17.26
N ARG A 497 -0.95 -8.40 -18.53
CA ARG A 497 -1.47 -7.26 -19.30
C ARG A 497 -2.93 -7.49 -19.67
N LYS A 498 -3.78 -6.50 -19.43
CA LYS A 498 -5.18 -6.50 -19.85
C LYS A 498 -5.24 -6.34 -21.37
N ALA A 499 -5.98 -7.23 -22.02
CA ALA A 499 -6.13 -7.21 -23.47
C ALA A 499 -7.15 -6.14 -23.88
N PHE A 500 -6.89 -5.52 -25.02
CA PHE A 500 -7.71 -4.53 -25.69
C PHE A 500 -7.88 -5.00 -27.13
N TRP A 501 -9.06 -4.78 -27.69
CA TRP A 501 -9.43 -5.22 -29.03
C TRP A 501 -10.06 -4.06 -29.80
N LEU A 502 -10.04 -4.16 -31.13
CA LEU A 502 -10.73 -3.23 -32.00
C LEU A 502 -12.25 -3.24 -31.73
N LEU A 503 -12.92 -2.12 -32.05
CA LEU A 503 -14.38 -2.02 -31.93
C LEU A 503 -15.12 -3.11 -32.70
N SER A 504 -14.61 -3.54 -33.87
CA SER A 504 -15.19 -4.63 -34.66
C SER A 504 -15.26 -5.98 -33.92
N THR A 505 -14.50 -6.14 -32.83
CA THR A 505 -14.47 -7.36 -32.02
C THR A 505 -15.39 -7.28 -30.81
N VAL A 506 -16.06 -6.14 -30.56
CA VAL A 506 -16.90 -5.94 -29.36
C VAL A 506 -18.03 -6.98 -29.26
N TRP A 507 -18.61 -7.38 -30.39
CA TRP A 507 -19.60 -8.47 -30.41
C TRP A 507 -19.06 -9.78 -29.81
N LYS A 508 -17.85 -10.19 -30.23
CA LYS A 508 -17.19 -11.39 -29.68
C LYS A 508 -16.79 -11.19 -28.22
N LEU A 509 -16.40 -9.97 -27.86
CA LEU A 509 -16.04 -9.63 -26.49
C LEU A 509 -17.22 -9.84 -25.53
N LEU A 510 -18.40 -9.36 -25.90
CA LEU A 510 -19.63 -9.47 -25.11
C LEU A 510 -20.24 -10.88 -25.14
N LYS A 511 -20.35 -11.50 -26.32
CA LYS A 511 -21.07 -12.79 -26.46
C LYS A 511 -20.21 -14.03 -26.24
N GLU A 512 -18.90 -13.95 -26.45
CA GLU A 512 -18.02 -15.14 -26.35
C GLU A 512 -16.98 -15.03 -25.24
N PHE A 513 -16.33 -13.87 -25.06
CA PHE A 513 -15.18 -13.74 -24.16
C PHE A 513 -15.61 -13.50 -22.70
N ILE A 514 -16.44 -12.48 -22.45
CA ILE A 514 -16.90 -12.13 -21.09
C ILE A 514 -17.57 -13.31 -20.38
N PRO A 515 -18.47 -14.09 -21.01
CA PRO A 515 -19.08 -15.26 -20.38
C PRO A 515 -18.09 -16.39 -20.02
N LYS A 516 -16.89 -16.40 -20.61
CA LYS A 516 -15.83 -17.39 -20.36
C LYS A 516 -14.77 -16.88 -19.37
N LEU A 517 -14.91 -15.66 -18.85
CA LEU A 517 -13.97 -15.13 -17.87
C LEU A 517 -14.09 -15.87 -16.54
N SER A 518 -12.95 -16.07 -15.90
CA SER A 518 -12.83 -16.63 -14.55
C SER A 518 -13.15 -15.62 -13.44
N HIS A 519 -13.47 -14.37 -13.79
CA HIS A 519 -13.84 -13.29 -12.88
C HIS A 519 -15.01 -12.49 -13.45
N ALA A 520 -15.74 -11.83 -12.57
CA ALA A 520 -16.90 -11.03 -12.96
C ALA A 520 -16.50 -9.78 -13.78
N ALA A 521 -17.40 -9.37 -14.67
CA ALA A 521 -17.28 -8.17 -15.48
C ALA A 521 -18.66 -7.51 -15.62
N ASP A 522 -18.72 -6.18 -15.51
CA ASP A 522 -19.97 -5.42 -15.45
C ASP A 522 -20.18 -4.48 -16.65
N GLY A 523 -19.39 -4.67 -17.72
CA GLY A 523 -19.55 -3.94 -18.98
C GLY A 523 -18.27 -3.80 -19.78
N LEU A 524 -18.08 -2.64 -20.41
CA LEU A 524 -16.97 -2.33 -21.32
C LEU A 524 -16.27 -1.03 -20.95
N ILE A 525 -14.98 -0.95 -21.28
CA ILE A 525 -14.18 0.28 -21.28
C ILE A 525 -13.71 0.56 -22.70
N PHE A 526 -13.91 1.80 -23.14
CA PHE A 526 -13.40 2.29 -24.42
C PHE A 526 -12.27 3.29 -24.19
N GLN A 527 -11.09 2.97 -24.72
CA GLN A 527 -9.89 3.79 -24.60
C GLN A 527 -9.47 4.26 -26.00
N GLY A 528 -9.29 5.56 -26.18
CA GLY A 528 -8.82 6.12 -27.44
C GLY A 528 -7.40 5.63 -27.74
N TRP A 529 -7.15 5.23 -28.98
CA TRP A 529 -5.89 4.67 -29.44
C TRP A 529 -4.73 5.67 -29.30
N ASP A 530 -4.96 6.89 -29.79
CA ASP A 530 -3.97 7.96 -29.86
C ASP A 530 -3.96 8.84 -28.59
N ASP A 531 -4.77 8.50 -27.59
CA ASP A 531 -4.98 9.34 -26.42
C ASP A 531 -3.72 9.35 -25.50
N PRO A 532 -3.24 10.53 -25.07
CA PRO A 532 -2.27 10.63 -23.99
C PRO A 532 -2.91 10.20 -22.66
N TYR A 533 -2.09 9.88 -21.66
CA TYR A 533 -2.60 9.61 -20.32
C TYR A 533 -3.06 10.91 -19.67
N VAL A 534 -4.37 11.01 -19.38
CA VAL A 534 -4.95 12.15 -18.68
C VAL A 534 -5.18 11.78 -17.22
N THR A 535 -4.63 12.57 -16.30
CA THR A 535 -4.87 12.37 -14.86
C THR A 535 -6.30 12.76 -14.51
N ARG A 536 -6.93 12.02 -13.58
CA ARG A 536 -8.32 12.24 -13.14
C ARG A 536 -9.32 12.08 -14.29
N THR A 537 -10.42 12.82 -14.29
CA THR A 537 -11.49 12.67 -15.27
C THR A 537 -10.96 12.85 -16.69
N HIS A 538 -11.14 11.81 -17.50
CA HIS A 538 -10.76 11.80 -18.91
C HIS A 538 -12.02 11.62 -19.77
N GLU A 539 -12.43 12.70 -20.44
CA GLU A 539 -13.65 12.72 -21.26
C GLU A 539 -13.59 11.79 -22.49
N GLY A 540 -12.38 11.41 -22.93
CA GLY A 540 -12.14 10.44 -24.00
C GLY A 540 -12.11 8.99 -23.51
N LEU A 541 -11.99 8.73 -22.21
CA LEU A 541 -12.00 7.37 -21.66
C LEU A 541 -13.42 7.04 -21.19
N LEU A 542 -14.09 6.14 -21.91
CA LEU A 542 -15.51 5.87 -21.72
C LEU A 542 -15.72 4.55 -21.00
N LYS A 543 -16.73 4.48 -20.13
CA LYS A 543 -17.23 3.23 -19.55
C LYS A 543 -18.69 3.02 -19.92
N TRP A 544 -19.01 1.82 -20.37
CA TRP A 544 -20.37 1.34 -20.53
C TRP A 544 -20.62 0.22 -19.54
N LYS A 545 -21.83 0.19 -18.98
CA LYS A 545 -22.30 -0.87 -18.07
C LYS A 545 -23.61 -1.41 -18.61
N TYR A 546 -23.87 -2.68 -18.33
CA TYR A 546 -25.19 -3.25 -18.55
C TYR A 546 -26.25 -2.40 -17.81
N PRO A 547 -27.40 -2.08 -18.43
CA PRO A 547 -28.44 -1.27 -17.80
C PRO A 547 -28.81 -1.74 -16.39
N GLU A 548 -28.96 -3.04 -16.20
CA GLU A 548 -29.28 -3.71 -14.94
C GLU A 548 -28.17 -3.64 -13.88
N MET A 549 -26.92 -3.37 -14.28
CA MET A 549 -25.74 -3.22 -13.40
C MET A 549 -25.48 -1.76 -13.00
N ASN A 550 -26.36 -0.83 -13.39
CA ASN A 550 -26.31 0.54 -12.89
C ASN A 550 -26.93 0.61 -11.50
N SER A 551 -26.08 0.88 -10.51
CA SER A 551 -26.46 0.91 -9.11
C SER A 551 -26.16 2.25 -8.44
N VAL A 552 -26.89 2.53 -7.36
CA VAL A 552 -26.65 3.65 -6.45
C VAL A 552 -26.59 3.12 -5.02
N ASP A 553 -25.63 3.60 -4.24
CA ASP A 553 -25.58 3.28 -2.82
C ASP A 553 -26.36 4.32 -2.00
N PHE A 554 -27.45 3.88 -1.38
CA PHE A 554 -28.31 4.68 -0.50
C PHE A 554 -28.08 4.32 0.96
N LEU A 555 -28.26 5.29 1.86
CA LEU A 555 -28.46 4.99 3.27
C LEU A 555 -29.96 4.71 3.47
N PHE A 556 -30.29 3.55 4.00
CA PHE A 556 -31.67 3.12 4.21
C PHE A 556 -32.05 3.24 5.68
N GLU A 557 -33.20 3.86 5.97
CA GLU A 557 -33.75 3.96 7.31
C GLU A 557 -35.23 3.60 7.29
N VAL A 558 -35.65 2.82 8.28
CA VAL A 558 -37.07 2.49 8.55
C VAL A 558 -37.50 3.30 9.76
N LEU A 559 -38.54 4.11 9.59
CA LEU A 559 -39.16 4.88 10.68
C LEU A 559 -40.17 4.01 11.45
N ASP A 560 -40.57 4.47 12.65
CA ASP A 560 -41.49 3.76 13.55
C ASP A 560 -42.85 3.38 12.92
N ASP A 561 -43.26 4.06 11.85
CA ASP A 561 -44.50 3.78 11.08
C ASP A 561 -44.28 2.82 9.89
N ASP A 562 -43.19 2.04 9.87
CA ASP A 562 -42.78 1.18 8.75
C ASP A 562 -42.56 1.95 7.41
N ARG A 563 -42.28 3.25 7.53
CA ARG A 563 -41.98 4.10 6.37
C ARG A 563 -40.53 3.96 5.97
N HIS A 564 -40.32 3.48 4.75
CA HIS A 564 -39.02 3.30 4.12
C HIS A 564 -38.48 4.65 3.59
N GLN A 565 -37.27 5.03 4.01
CA GLN A 565 -36.61 6.24 3.54
C GLN A 565 -35.21 5.95 2.98
N LEU A 566 -34.91 6.58 1.85
CA LEU A 566 -33.61 6.51 1.18
C LEU A 566 -32.91 7.86 1.28
N TYR A 567 -31.65 7.83 1.69
CA TYR A 567 -30.83 9.02 1.85
C TYR A 567 -29.58 8.99 0.97
N LEU A 568 -29.28 10.14 0.38
CA LEU A 568 -28.01 10.45 -0.29
C LEU A 568 -27.28 11.57 0.44
N TYR A 569 -26.04 11.86 0.05
CA TYR A 569 -25.33 13.04 0.53
C TYR A 569 -25.42 14.19 -0.47
N GLU A 570 -25.61 15.40 0.03
CA GLU A 570 -25.43 16.63 -0.75
C GLU A 570 -24.69 17.63 0.13
N ARG A 571 -23.49 18.03 -0.30
CA ARG A 571 -22.62 18.95 0.47
C ARG A 571 -22.39 18.48 1.91
N GLY A 572 -22.20 17.17 2.10
CA GLY A 572 -21.92 16.56 3.41
C GLY A 572 -23.15 16.40 4.33
N LYS A 573 -24.35 16.75 3.88
CA LYS A 573 -25.60 16.56 4.64
C LYS A 573 -26.44 15.44 4.03
N LYS A 574 -27.18 14.71 4.89
CA LYS A 574 -28.18 13.73 4.46
C LYS A 574 -29.30 14.45 3.69
N LYS A 575 -29.61 13.96 2.49
CA LYS A 575 -30.71 14.42 1.63
C LYS A 575 -31.68 13.26 1.44
N LEU A 576 -32.93 13.47 1.84
CA LEU A 576 -34.01 12.50 1.64
C LEU A 576 -34.40 12.42 0.16
N MET A 577 -34.57 11.19 -0.33
CA MET A 577 -35.06 10.90 -1.67
C MET A 577 -36.56 10.63 -1.62
N GLU A 578 -37.35 11.69 -1.73
CA GLU A 578 -38.82 11.60 -1.71
C GLU A 578 -39.36 10.77 -2.88
N GLY A 579 -40.41 9.99 -2.63
CA GLY A 579 -41.11 9.19 -3.65
C GLY A 579 -40.35 7.99 -4.20
N ASN A 580 -39.16 7.66 -3.67
CA ASN A 580 -38.39 6.50 -4.09
C ASN A 580 -38.63 5.33 -3.14
N HIS A 581 -39.04 4.18 -3.68
CA HIS A 581 -39.26 2.96 -2.93
C HIS A 581 -38.22 1.89 -3.30
N VAL A 582 -37.82 1.10 -2.30
CA VAL A 582 -36.90 -0.04 -2.48
C VAL A 582 -37.62 -1.36 -2.17
N VAL A 583 -37.34 -2.37 -3.00
CA VAL A 583 -37.81 -3.74 -2.83
C VAL A 583 -36.62 -4.62 -2.46
N PHE A 584 -36.81 -5.47 -1.44
CA PHE A 584 -35.83 -6.45 -0.98
C PHE A 584 -36.22 -7.84 -1.47
N SER A 585 -35.27 -8.59 -2.02
CA SER A 585 -35.51 -9.93 -2.58
C SER A 585 -35.44 -11.06 -1.56
N GLU A 586 -34.68 -10.90 -0.48
CA GLU A 586 -34.28 -12.04 0.38
C GLU A 586 -34.53 -11.85 1.89
N ALA A 587 -34.84 -10.64 2.39
CA ALA A 587 -35.04 -10.40 3.82
C ALA A 587 -36.00 -9.24 4.14
N GLU A 588 -36.48 -9.18 5.39
CA GLU A 588 -37.31 -8.09 5.91
C GLU A 588 -36.55 -6.75 5.90
N ALA A 589 -37.23 -5.69 5.47
CA ALA A 589 -36.67 -4.34 5.31
C ALA A 589 -35.99 -3.82 6.60
N SER A 590 -36.55 -4.12 7.77
CA SER A 590 -36.03 -3.71 9.08
C SER A 590 -34.57 -4.13 9.32
N SER A 591 -34.12 -5.24 8.74
CA SER A 591 -32.75 -5.73 8.88
C SER A 591 -31.69 -4.87 8.17
N TYR A 592 -32.13 -4.00 7.25
CA TYR A 592 -31.30 -3.09 6.48
C TYR A 592 -31.27 -1.67 7.06
N SER A 593 -32.10 -1.36 8.06
CA SER A 593 -32.20 -0.01 8.63
C SER A 593 -30.85 0.43 9.24
N GLY A 594 -30.45 1.67 8.95
CA GLY A 594 -29.18 2.26 9.37
C GLY A 594 -27.96 1.81 8.56
N LYS A 595 -28.14 0.97 7.53
CA LYS A 595 -27.06 0.45 6.69
C LYS A 595 -27.06 1.12 5.31
N ILE A 596 -25.91 1.09 4.66
CA ILE A 596 -25.79 1.49 3.25
C ILE A 596 -26.12 0.28 2.39
N ILE A 597 -27.07 0.45 1.48
CA ILE A 597 -27.52 -0.58 0.55
C ILE A 597 -27.22 -0.15 -0.89
N GLU A 598 -26.74 -1.09 -1.69
CA GLU A 598 -26.55 -0.89 -3.13
C GLU A 598 -27.84 -1.32 -3.84
N CYS A 599 -28.42 -0.42 -4.64
CA CYS A 599 -29.68 -0.68 -5.35
C CYS A 599 -29.55 -0.44 -6.85
N SER A 600 -30.16 -1.31 -7.65
CA SER A 600 -30.34 -1.10 -9.10
C SER A 600 -31.76 -0.61 -9.40
N TRP A 601 -31.94 0.08 -10.52
CA TRP A 601 -33.26 0.59 -10.93
C TRP A 601 -33.98 -0.43 -11.82
N ASN A 602 -35.19 -0.80 -11.44
CA ASN A 602 -36.08 -1.58 -12.30
C ASN A 602 -37.03 -0.62 -13.05
N SER A 603 -36.83 -0.48 -14.35
CA SER A 603 -37.63 0.42 -15.20
C SER A 603 -39.08 0.02 -15.33
N ASP A 604 -39.39 -1.28 -15.29
CA ASP A 604 -40.75 -1.79 -15.55
C ASP A 604 -41.68 -1.52 -14.37
N LYS A 605 -41.13 -1.59 -13.15
CA LYS A 605 -41.87 -1.37 -11.90
C LYS A 605 -41.66 0.03 -11.32
N GLU A 606 -40.76 0.82 -11.88
CA GLU A 606 -40.33 2.13 -11.37
C GLU A 606 -39.91 2.09 -9.89
N VAL A 607 -39.16 1.04 -9.51
CA VAL A 607 -38.68 0.85 -8.13
C VAL A 607 -37.20 0.52 -8.08
N TRP A 608 -36.55 0.87 -6.96
CA TRP A 608 -35.21 0.41 -6.65
C TRP A 608 -35.26 -1.03 -6.13
N VAL A 609 -34.32 -1.87 -6.56
CA VAL A 609 -34.17 -3.24 -6.08
C VAL A 609 -32.86 -3.33 -5.31
N CYS A 610 -32.92 -3.74 -4.05
CA CYS A 610 -31.73 -3.91 -3.23
C CYS A 610 -30.91 -5.10 -3.74
N MET A 611 -29.64 -4.85 -4.05
CA MET A 611 -28.68 -5.87 -4.49
C MET A 611 -27.93 -6.46 -3.30
N ARG A 612 -27.36 -5.60 -2.45
CA ARG A 612 -26.55 -6.02 -1.29
C ARG A 612 -26.34 -4.91 -0.26
N ILE A 613 -25.81 -5.29 0.91
CA ILE A 613 -25.33 -4.36 1.94
C ILE A 613 -23.88 -3.96 1.64
N ARG A 614 -23.56 -2.68 1.79
CA ARG A 614 -22.23 -2.10 1.62
C ARG A 614 -21.56 -1.86 2.97
N THR A 615 -20.97 -2.90 3.55
CA THR A 615 -20.21 -2.81 4.81
C THR A 615 -18.86 -2.09 4.62
N ASP A 616 -18.36 -2.00 3.39
CA ASP A 616 -17.14 -1.31 3.00
C ASP A 616 -17.27 0.22 3.00
N LYS A 617 -18.51 0.73 3.01
CA LYS A 617 -18.78 2.18 2.95
C LYS A 617 -19.23 2.72 4.29
N SER A 618 -18.72 3.91 4.62
CA SER A 618 -19.19 4.71 5.76
C SER A 618 -20.21 5.77 5.37
N THR A 619 -20.33 6.11 4.07
CA THR A 619 -21.24 7.15 3.57
C THR A 619 -21.94 6.71 2.28
N PRO A 620 -23.23 7.08 2.08
CA PRO A 620 -23.93 6.83 0.81
C PRO A 620 -23.34 7.66 -0.33
N ASN A 621 -23.84 7.47 -1.55
CA ASN A 621 -23.40 8.26 -2.69
C ASN A 621 -23.80 9.75 -2.57
N ASP A 622 -23.00 10.61 -3.20
CA ASP A 622 -23.34 12.03 -3.38
C ASP A 622 -24.44 12.17 -4.45
N PHE A 623 -25.30 13.18 -4.29
CA PHE A 623 -26.41 13.48 -5.19
C PHE A 623 -25.96 13.72 -6.63
N ASN A 624 -24.74 14.24 -6.85
CA ASN A 624 -24.19 14.38 -8.19
C ASN A 624 -23.87 13.01 -8.83
N THR A 625 -23.42 12.04 -8.04
CA THR A 625 -23.22 10.66 -8.51
C THR A 625 -24.55 10.04 -8.88
N TYR A 626 -25.58 10.18 -8.03
CA TYR A 626 -26.94 9.74 -8.34
C TYR A 626 -27.46 10.35 -9.64
N ARG A 627 -27.33 11.67 -9.83
CA ARG A 627 -27.73 12.33 -11.09
C ARG A 627 -27.06 11.72 -12.33
N LYS A 628 -25.76 11.41 -12.24
CA LYS A 628 -25.01 10.79 -13.35
C LYS A 628 -25.49 9.37 -13.63
N VAL A 629 -25.75 8.57 -12.58
CA VAL A 629 -26.28 7.22 -12.71
C VAL A 629 -27.70 7.26 -13.30
N MET A 630 -28.57 8.15 -12.81
CA MET A 630 -29.92 8.34 -13.37
C MET A 630 -29.90 8.78 -14.83
N ARG A 631 -28.93 9.60 -15.25
CA ARG A 631 -28.75 9.94 -16.67
C ARG A 631 -28.41 8.69 -17.49
N SER A 632 -27.49 7.87 -16.98
CA SER A 632 -27.11 6.59 -17.63
C SER A 632 -28.30 5.64 -17.75
N ILE A 633 -29.14 5.54 -16.71
CA ILE A 633 -30.36 4.73 -16.70
C ILE A 633 -31.37 5.27 -17.72
N LYS A 634 -31.54 6.60 -17.80
CA LYS A 634 -32.47 7.24 -18.74
C LYS A 634 -32.03 7.09 -20.20
N ASP A 635 -30.73 7.21 -20.47
CA ASP A 635 -30.19 7.03 -21.82
C ASP A 635 -30.38 5.59 -22.33
N ASN A 636 -30.42 4.64 -21.38
CA ASN A 636 -30.70 3.21 -21.55
C ASN A 636 -30.02 2.61 -22.78
N ILE A 637 -28.71 2.79 -22.89
CA ILE A 637 -27.93 2.23 -24.00
C ILE A 637 -27.78 0.72 -23.73
N THR A 638 -28.65 -0.08 -24.36
CA THR A 638 -28.62 -1.54 -24.24
C THR A 638 -27.44 -2.13 -25.01
N GLU A 639 -27.19 -3.42 -24.78
CA GLU A 639 -26.16 -4.16 -25.53
C GLU A 639 -26.44 -4.12 -27.04
N GLU A 640 -27.70 -4.29 -27.44
CA GLU A 640 -28.13 -4.28 -28.84
C GLU A 640 -27.95 -2.90 -29.48
N ASN A 641 -28.31 -1.83 -28.77
CA ASN A 641 -28.10 -0.47 -29.26
C ASN A 641 -26.62 -0.18 -29.46
N LEU A 642 -25.78 -0.54 -28.49
CA LEU A 642 -24.34 -0.36 -28.59
C LEU A 642 -23.74 -1.13 -29.76
N LEU A 643 -24.14 -2.38 -29.95
CA LEU A 643 -23.66 -3.22 -31.05
C LEU A 643 -24.10 -2.69 -32.43
N SER A 644 -25.33 -2.20 -32.55
CA SER A 644 -25.85 -1.59 -33.79
C SER A 644 -25.02 -0.36 -34.17
N GLU A 645 -24.79 0.53 -33.20
CA GLU A 645 -24.02 1.76 -33.41
C GLU A 645 -22.55 1.45 -33.78
N ILE A 646 -21.94 0.47 -33.10
CA ILE A 646 -20.59 0.03 -33.45
C ILE A 646 -20.52 -0.54 -34.86
N ASP A 647 -21.52 -1.32 -35.31
CA ASP A 647 -21.55 -1.87 -36.67
C ASP A 647 -21.59 -0.78 -37.75
N GLU A 648 -22.29 0.32 -37.50
CA GLU A 648 -22.28 1.48 -38.39
C GLU A 648 -20.92 2.21 -38.36
N ILE A 649 -20.35 2.39 -37.17
CA ILE A 649 -19.07 3.09 -36.97
C ILE A 649 -17.91 2.36 -37.64
N VAL A 650 -17.83 1.03 -37.54
CA VAL A 650 -16.70 0.27 -38.10
C VAL A 650 -16.71 0.25 -39.63
N ARG A 651 -17.83 0.59 -40.27
CA ARG A 651 -17.95 0.75 -41.74
C ARG A 651 -17.43 2.11 -42.22
N LEU A 652 -17.16 3.06 -41.32
CA LEU A 652 -16.58 4.35 -41.71
C LEU A 652 -15.18 4.14 -42.31
N PRO A 653 -14.77 4.91 -43.34
CA PRO A 653 -13.48 4.75 -44.03
C PRO A 653 -12.29 4.75 -43.08
N MET A 654 -12.37 5.60 -42.05
CA MET A 654 -11.43 5.67 -40.94
C MET A 654 -11.16 4.26 -40.37
N TYR A 655 -12.18 3.56 -39.88
CA TYR A 655 -12.03 2.21 -39.35
C TYR A 655 -11.69 1.17 -40.41
N ALA A 656 -12.31 1.24 -41.59
CA ALA A 656 -12.10 0.26 -42.66
C ALA A 656 -10.64 0.19 -43.14
N ASP A 657 -10.00 1.34 -43.38
CA ASP A 657 -8.63 1.42 -43.87
C ASP A 657 -7.62 0.88 -42.84
N ARG A 658 -7.84 1.16 -41.55
CA ARG A 658 -6.98 0.66 -40.47
C ARG A 658 -7.21 -0.83 -40.17
N ILE A 659 -8.46 -1.31 -40.21
CA ILE A 659 -8.77 -2.74 -40.08
C ILE A 659 -8.04 -3.51 -41.19
N GLN A 660 -8.09 -3.01 -42.43
CA GLN A 660 -7.38 -3.63 -43.55
C GLN A 660 -5.86 -3.65 -43.33
N THR A 661 -5.29 -2.56 -42.82
CA THR A 661 -3.86 -2.47 -42.51
C THR A 661 -3.44 -3.46 -41.42
N GLU A 662 -4.24 -3.64 -40.36
CA GLU A 662 -3.97 -4.62 -39.31
C GLU A 662 -4.15 -6.06 -39.77
N ILE A 663 -5.16 -6.36 -40.59
CA ILE A 663 -5.34 -7.69 -41.20
C ILE A 663 -4.10 -8.04 -42.04
N VAL A 664 -3.60 -7.10 -42.84
CA VAL A 664 -2.38 -7.29 -43.65
C VAL A 664 -1.15 -7.48 -42.76
N ALA A 665 -1.00 -6.70 -41.68
CA ALA A 665 0.11 -6.86 -40.74
C ALA A 665 0.10 -8.22 -40.02
N HIS A 666 -1.08 -8.72 -39.60
CA HIS A 666 -1.23 -10.04 -38.98
C HIS A 666 -1.00 -11.18 -39.99
N SER A 667 -1.39 -10.99 -41.26
CA SER A 667 -1.14 -11.94 -42.35
C SER A 667 0.35 -12.13 -42.63
N HIS A 668 1.14 -11.05 -42.53
CA HIS A 668 2.60 -11.10 -42.71
C HIS A 668 3.35 -11.74 -41.53
N HIS A 669 2.76 -11.80 -40.33
CA HIS A 669 3.34 -12.50 -39.17
C HIS A 669 3.01 -14.01 -39.12
N GLN A 670 2.11 -14.51 -39.98
CA GLN A 670 1.73 -15.93 -40.02
C GLN A 670 2.35 -16.72 -41.20
N GLN A 671 3.21 -16.13 -42.02
CA GLN A 671 3.99 -16.93 -42.98
C GLN A 671 5.24 -17.51 -42.32
N PRO A 672 5.39 -18.85 -42.20
CA PRO A 672 6.66 -19.44 -41.85
C PRO A 672 7.62 -19.17 -43.00
N GLY A 673 8.80 -18.63 -42.68
CA GLY A 673 9.83 -18.29 -43.65
C GLY A 673 10.20 -19.49 -44.52
N ALA A 674 9.60 -19.57 -45.70
CA ALA A 674 10.06 -20.41 -46.78
C ALA A 674 11.27 -19.73 -47.45
N GLY A 675 12.45 -20.14 -47.00
CA GLY A 675 13.68 -20.26 -47.78
C GLY A 675 14.12 -19.10 -48.68
N ARG A 676 15.26 -18.51 -48.33
CA ARG A 676 16.31 -18.24 -49.32
C ARG A 676 17.64 -18.80 -48.84
N ARG A 677 17.96 -19.98 -49.39
CA ARG A 677 19.35 -20.45 -49.54
C ARG A 677 20.11 -19.41 -50.37
N ARG A 678 21.19 -18.88 -49.83
CA ARG A 678 22.51 -18.85 -50.48
C ARG A 678 23.58 -18.58 -49.43
#